data_AF-A0AAY4AI89-F1
#
_entry.id   AF-A0AAY4AI89-F1
#
_cell.length_a   1.000
_cell.length_b   1.000
_cell.length_c   1.000
_cell.angle_alpha   90.00
_cell.angle_beta   90.00
_cell.angle_gamma   90.00
#
_symmetry.space_group_name_H-M   'P 1'
#
loop_
_entity.id
_entity.type
_entity.pdbx_description
1 polymer ?
#
loop_
_entity_poly.entity_id
_entity_poly.type
_entity_poly.pdbx_seq_one_letter_code
_entity_poly.pdbx_strand_id
1 'polypeptide(L)'
;MGLLGTSSFWSIILYFGVFLTVSLEIQQASAGSTIQNHGQSNVTQGCSGSYGCKEGVILPIWKPVNPSFADKFARATVYFVALSYMFLGVSIIADRFMASIEVITSQEKEITIKKPNGETTTTTVHIWNETVSNLTLMALGSSAPEILLSVVEVCGHNFHAGELGPNTIVGSAAFNMFVIIGLCVSVIPEGDHRKVKHLRVFFVTAFWSIFAYIWLYLILAVFSPGIVEVWEGLLTLFFFPLCVLFAWVADRRLLFYKYVYKRYRVGKQRGMIIETEGEPELQSKTNIEMDGQIINSHGEEFLEGTLDLEEKELDEEEVRREMARILKELKQKHPDKEMEQLIELANYQVLSQQQKSRAFYRCQATRLITGSGNILKKHAADQARRAIGVYEMRSENSENDRSSKIFFDPGSYQCLENCGTVALNVVRRGGDLTSTVSVDYRTEDGTANAGSDYQFTEGVIVFKPGEMEKEIHIEIIDDDIFEEDENFLVHLTNVKVLSEGSGVITQPGNNHVDALVCLGIPSTATVTIFDDDHAGIFTFEEPVVYISESIGTMEVKVIRTSGARGMVVIPYKTIEGTAKGGGEDFEDTHGILEFQNDEIVKTIKINIIDDEEYEKNKNFFLEIGDPQIVEMSERKGGFVKTGRDVYRKVQGRGNPIPFTAINISEDGDDKGLSKKEKDERRIAEMGRPMLGEHSKLEAIIEESYEFKSTVDKLIKKTNLALLVGTNSWRDQFIEAITVNSGDDNDDDDDNGEEKLPSCFDYVMHFLTIFWKLLFAFVPPTDYWNGWACFIVSICMIGLLTAFIGDLASHFGCTIGLKDSVTAVVFVALGTSVPDTFASKVAAIQDQYADASIGNVTGSNGVNVFLGIGVAWSIAAIYHQYKGDYFRVEPGTLAFSVTLFTVFAFICIAVLMYRRRPEIGGELGGPRTPKMLTTMLFFSLWLMYIVFSSLEAYCIIQAF
;
A
#
# COMPACT_ATOMS: atom_id res chain seq x y z
N MET A 1 -27.69 -12.97 -1.15
CA MET A 1 -28.07 -13.60 -2.45
C MET A 1 -26.99 -14.60 -2.87
N GLY A 2 -26.75 -15.64 -2.04
CA GLY A 2 -25.51 -16.45 -2.05
C GLY A 2 -25.70 -17.93 -2.40
N LEU A 3 -26.25 -18.24 -3.58
CA LEU A 3 -26.54 -19.62 -4.00
C LEU A 3 -26.02 -19.99 -5.42
N LEU A 4 -25.16 -19.17 -6.02
CA LEU A 4 -24.64 -19.42 -7.38
C LEU A 4 -23.26 -20.11 -7.43
N GLY A 5 -22.57 -20.30 -6.30
CA GLY A 5 -21.28 -21.00 -6.25
C GLY A 5 -21.36 -22.53 -6.32
N THR A 6 -22.49 -23.12 -5.92
CA THR A 6 -22.69 -24.57 -5.91
C THR A 6 -23.16 -25.13 -7.25
N SER A 7 -23.66 -24.28 -8.15
CA SER A 7 -24.24 -24.72 -9.42
C SER A 7 -23.21 -25.21 -10.42
N SER A 8 -21.95 -24.75 -10.35
CA SER A 8 -20.91 -25.15 -11.32
C SER A 8 -20.38 -26.56 -11.03
N PHE A 9 -20.03 -26.88 -9.78
CA PHE A 9 -19.50 -28.20 -9.42
C PHE A 9 -20.58 -29.30 -9.49
N TRP A 10 -21.80 -29.00 -9.02
CA TRP A 10 -22.93 -29.92 -9.17
C TRP A 10 -23.44 -29.99 -10.60
N SER A 11 -23.39 -28.92 -11.41
CA SER A 11 -23.63 -29.02 -12.85
C SER A 11 -22.57 -29.86 -13.53
N ILE A 12 -21.29 -29.75 -13.16
CA ILE A 12 -20.22 -30.60 -13.71
C ILE A 12 -20.48 -32.05 -13.35
N ILE A 13 -20.91 -32.37 -12.12
CA ILE A 13 -21.31 -33.74 -11.73
C ILE A 13 -22.59 -34.19 -12.46
N LEU A 14 -23.55 -33.29 -12.70
CA LEU A 14 -24.78 -33.59 -13.43
C LEU A 14 -24.50 -33.79 -14.93
N TYR A 15 -23.63 -32.98 -15.53
CA TYR A 15 -23.11 -33.12 -16.89
C TYR A 15 -22.20 -34.33 -17.01
N PHE A 16 -21.45 -34.69 -15.96
CA PHE A 16 -20.68 -35.93 -15.87
C PHE A 16 -21.62 -37.13 -15.78
N GLY A 17 -22.75 -37.03 -15.08
CA GLY A 17 -23.83 -38.02 -15.07
C GLY A 17 -24.49 -38.17 -16.44
N VAL A 18 -24.83 -37.06 -17.10
CA VAL A 18 -25.41 -37.04 -18.46
C VAL A 18 -24.39 -37.56 -19.49
N PHE A 19 -23.11 -37.20 -19.38
CA PHE A 19 -22.04 -37.66 -20.26
C PHE A 19 -21.68 -39.13 -20.02
N LEU A 20 -21.72 -39.62 -18.76
CA LEU A 20 -21.62 -41.05 -18.48
C LEU A 20 -22.81 -41.80 -19.09
N THR A 21 -24.03 -41.29 -18.98
CA THR A 21 -25.20 -41.95 -19.60
C THR A 21 -25.12 -41.99 -21.11
N VAL A 22 -24.65 -40.91 -21.76
CA VAL A 22 -24.43 -40.88 -23.21
C VAL A 22 -23.26 -41.79 -23.61
N SER A 23 -22.20 -41.87 -22.81
CA SER A 23 -21.06 -42.77 -23.06
C SER A 23 -21.44 -44.26 -22.86
N LEU A 24 -22.32 -44.57 -21.91
CA LEU A 24 -22.88 -45.91 -21.71
C LEU A 24 -23.85 -46.32 -22.82
N GLU A 25 -24.61 -45.38 -23.41
CA GLU A 25 -25.43 -45.63 -24.59
C GLU A 25 -24.59 -45.87 -25.87
N ILE A 26 -23.46 -45.17 -26.02
CA ILE A 26 -22.51 -45.42 -27.13
C ILE A 26 -21.90 -46.83 -27.02
N GLN A 27 -21.72 -47.35 -25.81
CA GLN A 27 -21.23 -48.71 -25.59
C GLN A 27 -22.25 -49.79 -26.03
N GLN A 28 -23.55 -49.52 -25.86
CA GLN A 28 -24.63 -50.43 -26.32
C GLN A 28 -24.77 -50.46 -27.85
N ALA A 29 -24.41 -49.40 -28.56
CA ALA A 29 -24.41 -49.38 -30.02
C ALA A 29 -23.27 -50.23 -30.65
N SER A 30 -22.18 -50.48 -29.91
CA SER A 30 -21.05 -51.30 -30.39
C SER A 30 -21.19 -52.81 -30.12
N ALA A 31 -22.13 -53.22 -29.28
CA ALA A 31 -22.31 -54.61 -28.84
C ALA A 31 -23.26 -55.43 -29.75
N GLY A 32 -23.46 -55.00 -31.00
CA GLY A 32 -24.42 -55.60 -31.93
C GLY A 32 -23.80 -56.02 -33.26
N SER A 33 -22.84 -56.96 -33.29
CA SER A 33 -22.66 -57.89 -34.42
C SER A 33 -21.51 -58.88 -34.19
N THR A 34 -21.86 -60.12 -33.85
CA THR A 34 -20.93 -61.26 -33.90
C THR A 34 -21.52 -62.35 -34.78
N ILE A 35 -21.10 -62.45 -36.06
CA ILE A 35 -21.09 -63.71 -36.82
C ILE A 35 -19.86 -63.73 -37.75
N GLN A 36 -19.13 -64.85 -37.70
CA GLN A 36 -17.86 -65.17 -38.38
C GLN A 36 -17.97 -65.24 -39.92
N ASN A 37 -16.88 -64.92 -40.63
CA ASN A 37 -16.28 -65.84 -41.61
C ASN A 37 -14.86 -65.42 -42.08
N HIS A 38 -14.03 -66.43 -42.31
CA HIS A 38 -12.65 -66.38 -42.81
C HIS A 38 -12.52 -65.83 -44.24
N GLY A 39 -11.44 -65.09 -44.53
CA GLY A 39 -10.93 -64.85 -45.88
C GLY A 39 -9.80 -63.82 -45.93
N GLN A 40 -8.62 -64.23 -46.42
CA GLN A 40 -7.45 -63.37 -46.66
C GLN A 40 -7.73 -62.29 -47.73
N SER A 41 -7.37 -61.03 -47.48
CA SER A 41 -6.66 -60.14 -48.42
C SER A 41 -6.62 -58.67 -47.95
N ASN A 42 -5.45 -58.05 -48.10
CA ASN A 42 -5.13 -56.61 -48.08
C ASN A 42 -5.27 -55.86 -46.74
N VAL A 43 -4.10 -55.50 -46.20
CA VAL A 43 -3.93 -54.57 -45.07
C VAL A 43 -4.31 -53.16 -45.54
N THR A 44 -5.59 -52.83 -45.47
CA THR A 44 -6.02 -51.49 -45.05
C THR A 44 -6.08 -51.54 -43.53
N GLN A 45 -5.23 -50.76 -42.87
CA GLN A 45 -5.20 -50.67 -41.41
C GLN A 45 -6.43 -49.89 -40.94
N GLY A 46 -7.59 -50.54 -41.02
CA GLY A 46 -8.89 -50.01 -40.60
C GLY A 46 -9.01 -50.07 -39.08
N CYS A 47 -9.77 -49.11 -38.54
CA CYS A 47 -10.05 -48.91 -37.12
C CYS A 47 -10.72 -50.13 -36.45
N SER A 48 -9.92 -51.16 -36.19
CA SER A 48 -10.28 -52.33 -35.39
C SER A 48 -9.03 -52.76 -34.62
N GLY A 49 -8.78 -52.06 -33.53
CA GLY A 49 -7.76 -52.41 -32.55
C GLY A 49 -8.32 -52.16 -31.17
N SER A 50 -8.48 -53.21 -30.37
CA SER A 50 -8.67 -53.09 -28.93
C SER A 50 -7.54 -52.22 -28.38
N TYR A 51 -7.86 -51.05 -27.83
CA TYR A 51 -6.88 -50.20 -27.16
C TYR A 51 -6.29 -50.99 -25.97
N GLY A 52 -4.98 -51.25 -25.99
CA GLY A 52 -4.29 -51.99 -24.93
C GLY A 52 -3.58 -51.02 -23.99
N CYS A 53 -3.69 -51.22 -22.68
CA CYS A 53 -3.02 -50.36 -21.71
C CYS A 53 -1.50 -50.42 -21.88
N LYS A 54 -0.87 -49.25 -21.98
CA LYS A 54 0.59 -49.08 -21.97
C LYS A 54 1.08 -48.87 -20.54
N GLU A 55 2.33 -49.22 -20.27
CA GLU A 55 2.95 -48.93 -18.96
C GLU A 55 3.23 -47.42 -18.88
N GLY A 56 2.99 -46.84 -17.70
CA GLY A 56 3.30 -45.43 -17.44
C GLY A 56 4.80 -45.20 -17.29
N VAL A 57 5.20 -43.94 -17.34
CA VAL A 57 6.59 -43.49 -17.18
C VAL A 57 7.10 -43.77 -15.76
N ILE A 58 6.22 -43.62 -14.76
CA ILE A 58 6.50 -43.78 -13.33
C ILE A 58 5.62 -44.87 -12.70
N LEU A 59 4.31 -44.85 -12.97
CA LEU A 59 3.34 -45.74 -12.33
C LEU A 59 3.11 -47.04 -13.11
N PRO A 60 3.25 -48.21 -12.47
CA PRO A 60 2.93 -49.48 -13.10
C PRO A 60 1.41 -49.64 -13.27
N ILE A 61 1.01 -50.35 -14.33
CA ILE A 61 -0.41 -50.66 -14.60
C ILE A 61 -0.99 -51.55 -13.49
N TRP A 62 -2.17 -51.18 -12.98
CA TRP A 62 -2.93 -52.03 -12.06
C TRP A 62 -3.50 -53.27 -12.76
N LYS A 63 -2.93 -54.45 -12.47
CA LYS A 63 -3.36 -55.75 -13.00
C LYS A 63 -4.50 -56.40 -12.17
N PRO A 64 -5.39 -57.22 -12.75
CA PRO A 64 -5.54 -57.54 -14.18
C PRO A 64 -6.14 -56.38 -14.99
N VAL A 65 -5.81 -56.30 -16.29
CA VAL A 65 -6.22 -55.23 -17.21
C VAL A 65 -7.74 -55.23 -17.49
N ASN A 66 -8.38 -56.39 -17.44
CA ASN A 66 -9.82 -56.55 -17.61
C ASN A 66 -10.46 -57.19 -16.36
N PRO A 67 -10.68 -56.40 -15.29
CA PRO A 67 -11.33 -56.92 -14.09
C PRO A 67 -12.87 -56.90 -14.23
N SER A 68 -13.59 -57.37 -13.21
CA SER A 68 -15.06 -57.36 -13.19
C SER A 68 -15.62 -55.93 -13.31
N PHE A 69 -16.88 -55.74 -13.71
CA PHE A 69 -17.46 -54.40 -13.85
C PHE A 69 -17.37 -53.57 -12.55
N ALA A 70 -17.61 -54.19 -11.40
CA ALA A 70 -17.49 -53.54 -10.09
C ALA A 70 -16.04 -53.10 -9.80
N ASP A 71 -15.05 -53.94 -10.12
CA ASP A 71 -13.64 -53.61 -9.96
C ASP A 71 -13.17 -52.54 -10.96
N LYS A 72 -13.69 -52.55 -12.20
CA LYS A 72 -13.44 -51.50 -13.19
C LYS A 72 -13.94 -50.15 -12.68
N PHE A 73 -15.17 -50.10 -12.17
CA PHE A 73 -15.75 -48.89 -11.60
C PHE A 73 -14.98 -48.40 -10.37
N ALA A 74 -14.61 -49.29 -9.46
CA ALA A 74 -13.82 -48.94 -8.27
C ALA A 74 -12.45 -48.39 -8.65
N ARG A 75 -11.75 -49.01 -9.60
CA ARG A 75 -10.44 -48.54 -10.08
C ARG A 75 -10.53 -47.21 -10.82
N ALA A 76 -11.52 -47.05 -11.70
CA ALA A 76 -11.77 -45.79 -12.39
C ALA A 76 -12.04 -44.66 -11.39
N THR A 77 -12.80 -44.93 -10.33
CA THR A 77 -13.04 -43.98 -9.24
C THR A 77 -11.74 -43.62 -8.51
N VAL A 78 -10.90 -44.61 -8.17
CA VAL A 78 -9.60 -44.37 -7.52
C VAL A 78 -8.69 -43.52 -8.41
N TYR A 79 -8.55 -43.87 -9.69
CA TYR A 79 -7.75 -43.09 -10.62
C TYR A 79 -8.29 -41.68 -10.84
N PHE A 80 -9.61 -41.50 -10.91
CA PHE A 80 -10.23 -40.19 -11.06
C PHE A 80 -10.01 -39.30 -9.83
N VAL A 81 -10.18 -39.84 -8.62
CA VAL A 81 -9.92 -39.12 -7.38
C VAL A 81 -8.43 -38.80 -7.25
N ALA A 82 -7.55 -39.75 -7.56
CA ALA A 82 -6.10 -39.52 -7.57
C ALA A 82 -5.72 -38.44 -8.59
N LEU A 83 -6.25 -38.49 -9.81
CA LEU A 83 -6.02 -37.50 -10.85
C LEU A 83 -6.48 -36.10 -10.40
N SER A 84 -7.69 -35.99 -9.83
CA SER A 84 -8.23 -34.75 -9.28
C SER A 84 -7.36 -34.19 -8.14
N TYR A 85 -6.87 -35.08 -7.25
CA TYR A 85 -5.99 -34.71 -6.15
C TYR A 85 -4.61 -34.24 -6.63
N MET A 86 -4.09 -34.82 -7.72
CA MET A 86 -2.84 -34.38 -8.33
C MET A 86 -2.97 -33.02 -9.02
N PHE A 87 -4.11 -32.73 -9.67
CA PHE A 87 -4.36 -31.38 -10.22
C PHE A 87 -4.41 -30.30 -9.15
N LEU A 88 -4.92 -30.62 -7.95
CA LEU A 88 -4.86 -29.73 -6.79
C LEU A 88 -3.40 -29.46 -6.39
N GLY A 89 -2.56 -30.50 -6.36
CA GLY A 89 -1.12 -30.37 -6.14
C GLY A 89 -0.44 -29.47 -7.17
N VAL A 90 -0.66 -29.72 -8.47
CA VAL A 90 -0.13 -28.89 -9.56
C VAL A 90 -0.57 -27.44 -9.45
N SER A 91 -1.83 -27.18 -9.07
CA SER A 91 -2.35 -25.82 -8.89
C SER A 91 -1.60 -25.05 -7.78
N ILE A 92 -1.24 -25.72 -6.68
CA ILE A 92 -0.51 -25.11 -5.55
C ILE A 92 0.96 -24.87 -5.90
N ILE A 93 1.65 -25.83 -6.53
CA ILE A 93 3.06 -25.59 -6.91
C ILE A 93 3.15 -24.55 -8.03
N ALA A 94 2.17 -24.50 -8.93
CA ALA A 94 2.15 -23.50 -9.99
C ALA A 94 1.86 -22.10 -9.47
N ASP A 95 1.22 -21.94 -8.30
CA ASP A 95 1.15 -20.67 -7.56
C ASP A 95 2.55 -20.22 -7.12
N ARG A 96 3.35 -21.09 -6.50
CA ARG A 96 4.75 -20.78 -6.12
C ARG A 96 5.62 -20.45 -7.34
N PHE A 97 5.41 -21.16 -8.44
CA PHE A 97 6.07 -20.87 -9.70
C PHE A 97 5.70 -19.48 -10.23
N MET A 98 4.41 -19.11 -10.24
CA MET A 98 3.96 -17.77 -10.65
C MET A 98 4.49 -16.67 -9.71
N ALA A 99 4.51 -16.89 -8.40
CA ALA A 99 5.09 -15.96 -7.44
C ALA A 99 6.58 -15.70 -7.73
N SER A 100 7.33 -16.73 -8.11
CA SER A 100 8.74 -16.57 -8.49
C SER A 100 8.92 -15.74 -9.76
N ILE A 101 8.05 -15.91 -10.75
CA ILE A 101 8.05 -15.13 -12.00
C ILE A 101 7.78 -13.67 -11.69
N GLU A 102 6.79 -13.38 -10.85
CA GLU A 102 6.43 -12.02 -10.46
C GLU A 102 7.59 -11.26 -9.82
N VAL A 103 8.32 -11.91 -8.90
CA VAL A 103 9.51 -11.34 -8.26
C VAL A 103 10.66 -11.14 -9.26
N ILE A 104 10.81 -12.03 -10.25
CA ILE A 104 11.82 -11.87 -11.31
C ILE A 104 11.48 -10.68 -12.23
N THR A 105 10.20 -10.52 -12.57
CA THR A 105 9.76 -9.53 -13.57
C THR A 105 9.59 -8.12 -13.01
N SER A 106 9.33 -8.00 -11.72
CA SER A 106 9.17 -6.73 -11.01
C SER A 106 10.49 -6.07 -10.60
N GLN A 107 11.65 -6.68 -10.90
CA GLN A 107 12.93 -6.09 -10.56
C GLN A 107 13.11 -4.72 -11.20
N GLU A 108 13.44 -3.74 -10.37
CA GLU A 108 13.77 -2.38 -10.78
C GLU A 108 15.28 -2.19 -10.80
N LYS A 109 15.76 -1.41 -11.77
CA LYS A 109 17.16 -1.02 -11.88
C LYS A 109 17.27 0.49 -11.90
N GLU A 110 18.16 1.01 -11.08
CA GLU A 110 18.53 2.43 -11.12
C GLU A 110 19.39 2.69 -12.37
N ILE A 111 18.91 3.59 -13.22
CA ILE A 111 19.60 4.02 -14.43
C ILE A 111 19.94 5.50 -14.26
N THR A 112 21.23 5.83 -14.38
CA THR A 112 21.70 7.21 -14.42
C THR A 112 21.52 7.75 -15.84
N ILE A 113 20.50 8.57 -16.07
CA ILE A 113 20.30 9.26 -17.33
C ILE A 113 21.06 10.58 -17.25
N LYS A 114 22.06 10.75 -18.11
CA LYS A 114 22.75 12.04 -18.29
C LYS A 114 21.86 12.97 -19.08
N LYS A 115 21.42 14.05 -18.45
CA LYS A 115 20.74 15.13 -19.14
C LYS A 115 21.76 15.91 -20.02
N PRO A 116 21.34 16.57 -21.10
CA PRO A 116 22.24 17.30 -22.01
C PRO A 116 22.92 18.53 -21.38
N ASN A 117 22.43 18.98 -20.24
CA ASN A 117 23.02 19.95 -19.33
C ASN A 117 24.17 19.37 -18.48
N GLY A 118 24.51 18.10 -18.64
CA GLY A 118 25.64 17.43 -17.95
C GLY A 118 25.30 16.86 -16.57
N GLU A 119 24.11 17.15 -16.05
CA GLU A 119 23.61 16.66 -14.76
C GLU A 119 23.11 15.21 -14.88
N THR A 120 23.48 14.37 -13.91
CA THR A 120 23.09 12.95 -13.87
C THR A 120 21.91 12.75 -12.94
N THR A 121 20.75 12.35 -13.49
CA THR A 121 19.57 11.95 -12.71
C THR A 121 19.48 10.43 -12.63
N THR A 122 19.29 9.90 -11.43
CA THR A 122 19.03 8.48 -11.17
C THR A 122 17.52 8.22 -11.23
N THR A 123 17.07 7.46 -12.22
CA THR A 123 15.67 7.01 -12.33
C THR A 123 15.61 5.49 -12.18
N THR A 124 14.73 5.00 -11.31
CA THR A 124 14.40 3.57 -11.23
C THR A 124 13.50 3.20 -12.41
N VAL A 125 13.91 2.21 -13.18
CA VAL A 125 13.14 1.67 -14.32
C VAL A 125 13.05 0.16 -14.16
N HIS A 126 11.88 -0.42 -14.41
CA HIS A 126 11.74 -1.87 -14.46
C HIS A 126 12.71 -2.49 -15.48
N ILE A 127 13.40 -3.55 -15.08
CA ILE A 127 14.35 -4.27 -15.94
C ILE A 127 13.60 -4.92 -17.11
N TRP A 128 12.41 -5.46 -16.85
CA TRP A 128 11.58 -6.12 -17.83
C TRP A 128 10.53 -5.16 -18.38
N ASN A 129 10.37 -5.15 -19.70
CA ASN A 129 9.21 -4.51 -20.31
C ASN A 129 7.95 -5.34 -20.01
N GLU A 130 6.88 -4.68 -19.56
CA GLU A 130 5.63 -5.34 -19.14
C GLU A 130 5.05 -6.26 -20.23
N THR A 131 4.96 -5.79 -21.48
CA THR A 131 4.45 -6.59 -22.61
C THR A 131 5.29 -7.83 -22.85
N VAL A 132 6.62 -7.70 -22.80
CA VAL A 132 7.56 -8.82 -22.96
C VAL A 132 7.44 -9.80 -21.79
N SER A 133 7.41 -9.30 -20.55
CA SER A 133 7.24 -10.09 -19.34
C SER A 133 5.96 -10.91 -19.37
N ASN A 134 4.83 -10.28 -19.71
CA ASN A 134 3.51 -10.90 -19.76
C ASN A 134 3.45 -12.03 -20.79
N LEU A 135 4.03 -11.81 -21.98
CA LEU A 135 4.01 -12.79 -23.07
C LEU A 135 5.06 -13.89 -22.91
N THR A 136 6.16 -13.64 -22.22
CA THR A 136 7.25 -14.62 -22.04
C THR A 136 7.09 -15.40 -20.75
N LEU A 137 7.49 -14.82 -19.62
CA LEU A 137 7.56 -15.52 -18.35
C LEU A 137 6.18 -15.75 -17.75
N MET A 138 5.25 -14.78 -17.83
CA MET A 138 3.93 -14.97 -17.24
C MET A 138 3.05 -15.95 -18.03
N ALA A 139 3.15 -15.97 -19.36
CA ALA A 139 2.47 -16.96 -20.21
C ALA A 139 3.10 -18.36 -20.09
N LEU A 140 4.42 -18.45 -19.98
CA LEU A 140 5.09 -19.72 -19.64
C LEU A 140 4.64 -20.21 -18.26
N GLY A 141 4.52 -19.30 -17.30
CA GLY A 141 4.01 -19.51 -15.95
C GLY A 141 2.71 -20.29 -15.87
N SER A 142 1.73 -19.89 -16.69
CA SER A 142 0.44 -20.57 -16.73
C SER A 142 0.48 -21.94 -17.40
N SER A 143 1.28 -22.03 -18.45
CA SER A 143 1.33 -23.15 -19.40
C SER A 143 2.35 -24.24 -19.03
N ALA A 144 3.08 -24.05 -17.94
CA ALA A 144 4.14 -24.97 -17.53
C ALA A 144 3.66 -26.42 -17.36
N PRO A 145 2.48 -26.70 -16.77
CA PRO A 145 1.99 -28.08 -16.67
C PRO A 145 1.80 -28.76 -18.03
N GLU A 146 1.23 -28.06 -19.01
CA GLU A 146 0.96 -28.57 -20.36
C GLU A 146 2.26 -28.78 -21.14
N ILE A 147 3.17 -27.80 -21.06
CA ILE A 147 4.49 -27.85 -21.70
C ILE A 147 5.30 -29.02 -21.15
N LEU A 148 5.36 -29.16 -19.83
CA LEU A 148 6.12 -30.22 -19.17
C LEU A 148 5.50 -31.58 -19.40
N LEU A 149 4.17 -31.70 -19.46
CA LEU A 149 3.51 -32.95 -19.83
C LEU A 149 3.99 -33.45 -21.19
N SER A 150 4.02 -32.57 -22.21
CA SER A 150 4.47 -32.96 -23.55
C SER A 150 5.96 -33.33 -23.59
N VAL A 151 6.81 -32.62 -22.85
CA VAL A 151 8.26 -32.91 -22.79
C VAL A 151 8.53 -34.23 -22.05
N VAL A 152 7.87 -34.44 -20.92
CA VAL A 152 8.02 -35.66 -20.09
C VAL A 152 7.52 -36.88 -20.83
N GLU A 153 6.38 -36.81 -21.52
CA GLU A 153 5.84 -37.93 -22.27
C GLU A 153 6.77 -38.38 -23.40
N VAL A 154 7.29 -37.43 -24.18
CA VAL A 154 8.26 -37.70 -25.25
C VAL A 154 9.54 -38.31 -24.67
N CYS A 155 10.11 -37.71 -23.63
CA CYS A 155 11.33 -38.23 -23.00
C CYS A 155 11.11 -39.61 -22.35
N GLY A 156 9.95 -39.84 -21.74
CA GLY A 156 9.60 -41.07 -21.02
C GLY A 156 9.33 -42.26 -21.93
N HIS A 157 8.82 -42.03 -23.15
CA HIS A 157 8.51 -43.08 -24.13
C HIS A 157 9.60 -43.25 -25.19
N ASN A 158 10.89 -43.18 -24.81
CA ASN A 158 12.04 -43.34 -25.72
C ASN A 158 12.03 -42.37 -26.93
N PHE A 159 11.59 -41.13 -26.73
CA PHE A 159 11.51 -40.09 -27.76
C PHE A 159 10.52 -40.41 -28.90
N HIS A 160 9.56 -41.31 -28.69
CA HIS A 160 8.44 -41.49 -29.60
C HIS A 160 7.34 -40.45 -29.34
N ALA A 161 6.55 -40.15 -30.37
CA ALA A 161 5.45 -39.20 -30.27
C ALA A 161 4.37 -39.75 -29.34
N GLY A 162 4.07 -39.00 -28.28
CA GLY A 162 2.96 -39.26 -27.40
C GLY A 162 1.64 -38.74 -27.96
N GLU A 163 0.53 -39.38 -27.60
CA GLU A 163 -0.81 -38.89 -27.95
C GLU A 163 -1.38 -37.97 -26.86
N LEU A 164 -0.91 -38.04 -25.61
CA LEU A 164 -1.53 -37.33 -24.51
C LEU A 164 -1.19 -35.83 -24.54
N GLY A 165 0.09 -35.49 -24.59
CA GLY A 165 0.64 -34.14 -24.49
C GLY A 165 0.17 -33.21 -25.62
N PRO A 166 0.37 -33.55 -26.91
CA PRO A 166 -0.14 -32.74 -28.03
C PRO A 166 -1.66 -32.52 -27.97
N ASN A 167 -2.44 -33.55 -27.65
CA ASN A 167 -3.90 -33.41 -27.53
C ASN A 167 -4.33 -32.60 -26.29
N THR A 168 -3.58 -32.66 -25.18
CA THR A 168 -3.80 -31.79 -24.01
C THR A 168 -3.49 -30.33 -24.33
N ILE A 169 -2.46 -30.05 -25.12
CA ILE A 169 -2.12 -28.68 -25.56
C ILE A 169 -3.25 -28.07 -26.40
N VAL A 170 -3.78 -28.81 -27.38
CA VAL A 170 -4.89 -28.33 -28.23
C VAL A 170 -6.19 -28.24 -27.43
N GLY A 171 -6.47 -29.24 -26.57
CA GLY A 171 -7.65 -29.25 -25.71
C GLY A 171 -7.68 -28.10 -24.70
N SER A 172 -6.55 -27.79 -24.05
CA SER A 172 -6.44 -26.67 -23.10
C SER A 172 -6.61 -25.34 -23.82
N ALA A 173 -6.08 -25.19 -25.04
CA ALA A 173 -6.30 -23.99 -25.84
C ALA A 173 -7.77 -23.77 -26.22
N ALA A 174 -8.48 -24.84 -26.58
CA ALA A 174 -9.92 -24.80 -26.83
C ALA A 174 -10.70 -24.43 -25.55
N PHE A 175 -10.36 -25.01 -24.41
CA PHE A 175 -10.99 -24.69 -23.13
C PHE A 175 -10.72 -23.22 -22.72
N ASN A 176 -9.48 -22.77 -22.82
CA ASN A 176 -9.08 -21.41 -22.50
C ASN A 176 -9.80 -20.39 -23.39
N MET A 177 -9.85 -20.63 -24.69
CA MET A 177 -10.45 -19.67 -25.61
C MET A 177 -11.98 -19.64 -25.54
N PHE A 178 -12.63 -20.79 -25.36
CA PHE A 178 -14.10 -20.87 -25.42
C PHE A 178 -14.73 -20.77 -24.03
N VAL A 179 -14.30 -21.61 -23.08
CA VAL A 179 -14.92 -21.69 -21.76
C VAL A 179 -14.51 -20.51 -20.89
N ILE A 180 -13.21 -20.21 -20.78
CA ILE A 180 -12.74 -19.13 -19.90
C ILE A 180 -13.25 -17.78 -20.39
N ILE A 181 -13.14 -17.46 -21.68
CA ILE A 181 -13.67 -16.20 -22.22
C ILE A 181 -15.20 -16.14 -22.06
N GLY A 182 -15.92 -17.23 -22.34
CA GLY A 182 -17.37 -17.31 -22.14
C GLY A 182 -17.78 -17.06 -20.68
N LEU A 183 -17.00 -17.58 -19.73
CA LEU A 183 -17.20 -17.35 -18.31
C LEU A 183 -16.88 -15.90 -17.91
N CYS A 184 -15.78 -15.31 -18.40
CA CYS A 184 -15.43 -13.90 -18.15
C CYS A 184 -16.51 -12.94 -18.66
N VAL A 185 -17.13 -13.28 -19.79
CA VAL A 185 -18.30 -12.55 -20.32
C VAL A 185 -19.49 -12.62 -19.37
N SER A 186 -19.75 -13.80 -18.79
CA SER A 186 -20.91 -14.08 -17.96
C SER A 186 -20.80 -13.50 -16.54
N VAL A 187 -19.59 -13.37 -16.02
CA VAL A 187 -19.36 -13.02 -14.62
C VAL A 187 -19.46 -11.51 -14.34
N ILE A 188 -19.23 -10.65 -15.33
CA ILE A 188 -19.32 -9.20 -15.14
C ILE A 188 -20.76 -8.78 -14.77
N PRO A 189 -20.95 -7.91 -13.76
CA PRO A 189 -22.27 -7.40 -13.36
C PRO A 189 -23.07 -6.78 -14.51
N GLU A 190 -24.38 -6.67 -14.34
CA GLU A 190 -25.25 -6.21 -15.41
C GLU A 190 -25.13 -4.71 -15.66
N GLY A 191 -25.00 -4.31 -16.92
CA GLY A 191 -24.78 -2.91 -17.30
C GLY A 191 -23.30 -2.53 -17.38
N ASP A 192 -22.45 -3.28 -16.68
CA ASP A 192 -21.01 -3.13 -16.75
C ASP A 192 -20.42 -3.82 -17.97
N HIS A 193 -19.42 -3.18 -18.56
CA HIS A 193 -18.66 -3.72 -19.69
C HIS A 193 -17.17 -3.43 -19.50
N ARG A 194 -16.34 -4.30 -20.08
CA ARG A 194 -14.88 -4.16 -20.03
C ARG A 194 -14.35 -4.23 -21.47
N LYS A 195 -13.46 -3.30 -21.81
CA LYS A 195 -12.83 -3.20 -23.13
C LYS A 195 -11.35 -3.55 -23.06
N VAL A 196 -10.81 -4.09 -24.15
CA VAL A 196 -9.35 -4.25 -24.31
C VAL A 196 -8.75 -2.88 -24.64
N LYS A 197 -7.81 -2.42 -23.82
CA LYS A 197 -7.09 -1.14 -23.95
C LYS A 197 -6.01 -1.22 -25.02
N HIS A 198 -5.19 -2.28 -25.02
CA HIS A 198 -4.03 -2.40 -25.91
C HIS A 198 -4.33 -3.24 -27.15
N LEU A 199 -5.20 -2.74 -28.03
CA LEU A 199 -5.63 -3.47 -29.24
C LEU A 199 -4.51 -3.95 -30.14
N ARG A 200 -3.46 -3.14 -30.32
CA ARG A 200 -2.36 -3.46 -31.24
C ARG A 200 -1.60 -4.68 -30.75
N VAL A 201 -1.31 -4.73 -29.45
CA VAL A 201 -0.69 -5.90 -28.81
C VAL A 201 -1.63 -7.10 -28.92
N PHE A 202 -2.91 -6.90 -28.62
CA PHE A 202 -3.93 -7.95 -28.73
C PHE A 202 -4.03 -8.54 -30.15
N PHE A 203 -4.02 -7.73 -31.22
CA PHE A 203 -4.06 -8.25 -32.59
C PHE A 203 -2.82 -9.06 -32.95
N VAL A 204 -1.64 -8.62 -32.49
CA VAL A 204 -0.39 -9.35 -32.72
C VAL A 204 -0.41 -10.68 -31.97
N THR A 205 -0.77 -10.68 -30.68
CA THR A 205 -0.82 -11.92 -29.89
C THR A 205 -1.91 -12.88 -30.39
N ALA A 206 -3.08 -12.37 -30.77
CA ALA A 206 -4.15 -13.16 -31.37
C ALA A 206 -3.74 -13.77 -32.71
N PHE A 207 -3.05 -13.01 -33.57
CA PHE A 207 -2.52 -13.50 -34.83
C PHE A 207 -1.53 -14.65 -34.61
N TRP A 208 -0.53 -14.45 -33.75
CA TRP A 208 0.47 -15.47 -33.42
C TRP A 208 -0.14 -16.69 -32.72
N SER A 209 -1.16 -16.48 -31.89
CA SER A 209 -1.89 -17.56 -31.25
C SER A 209 -2.58 -18.46 -32.28
N ILE A 210 -3.29 -17.92 -33.27
CA ILE A 210 -3.95 -18.73 -34.31
C ILE A 210 -2.90 -19.32 -35.26
N PHE A 211 -1.90 -18.53 -35.66
CA PHE A 211 -0.83 -18.96 -36.54
C PHE A 211 -0.10 -20.18 -35.99
N ALA A 212 0.09 -20.29 -34.67
CA ALA A 212 0.73 -21.44 -34.06
C ALA A 212 0.03 -22.77 -34.40
N TYR A 213 -1.30 -22.80 -34.34
CA TYR A 213 -2.10 -24.00 -34.65
C TYR A 213 -2.21 -24.25 -36.16
N ILE A 214 -2.26 -23.18 -36.97
CA ILE A 214 -2.15 -23.32 -38.44
C ILE A 214 -0.79 -23.92 -38.80
N TRP A 215 0.29 -23.43 -38.19
CA TRP A 215 1.64 -23.96 -38.37
C TRP A 215 1.74 -25.42 -37.96
N LEU A 216 1.17 -25.80 -36.81
CA LEU A 216 1.08 -27.18 -36.35
C LEU A 216 0.36 -28.09 -37.38
N TYR A 217 -0.73 -27.59 -37.98
CA TYR A 217 -1.40 -28.31 -39.06
C TYR A 217 -0.50 -28.45 -40.31
N LEU A 218 0.23 -27.40 -40.69
CA LEU A 218 1.10 -27.43 -41.87
C LEU A 218 2.23 -28.45 -41.74
N ILE A 219 2.89 -28.54 -40.57
CA ILE A 219 3.97 -29.52 -40.35
C ILE A 219 3.46 -30.96 -40.29
N LEU A 220 2.23 -31.19 -39.83
CA LEU A 220 1.66 -32.53 -39.72
C LEU A 220 1.06 -33.06 -41.02
N ALA A 221 0.43 -32.19 -41.82
CA ALA A 221 -0.40 -32.60 -42.95
C ALA A 221 0.09 -32.11 -44.32
N VAL A 222 0.93 -31.08 -44.39
CA VAL A 222 1.27 -30.40 -45.66
C VAL A 222 2.74 -30.54 -46.03
N PHE A 223 3.67 -30.22 -45.13
CA PHE A 223 5.10 -30.20 -45.46
C PHE A 223 5.73 -31.59 -45.46
N SER A 224 5.76 -32.27 -44.32
CA SER A 224 6.21 -33.67 -44.20
C SER A 224 5.11 -34.51 -43.53
N PRO A 225 4.14 -35.02 -44.29
CA PRO A 225 3.01 -35.74 -43.71
C PRO A 225 3.49 -36.99 -42.95
N GLY A 226 3.17 -37.05 -41.65
CA GLY A 226 3.51 -38.17 -40.77
C GLY A 226 4.93 -38.17 -40.20
N ILE A 227 5.77 -37.18 -40.53
CA ILE A 227 7.17 -37.09 -40.08
C ILE A 227 7.50 -35.64 -39.73
N VAL A 228 8.05 -35.39 -38.54
CA VAL A 228 8.50 -34.05 -38.16
C VAL A 228 10.02 -33.96 -38.29
N GLU A 229 10.50 -33.07 -39.15
CA GLU A 229 11.92 -32.85 -39.37
C GLU A 229 12.54 -31.92 -38.30
N VAL A 230 13.86 -32.01 -38.14
CA VAL A 230 14.59 -31.20 -37.14
C VAL A 230 14.37 -29.70 -37.35
N TRP A 231 14.34 -29.23 -38.60
CA TRP A 231 14.12 -27.81 -38.87
C TRP A 231 12.69 -27.37 -38.56
N GLU A 232 11.69 -28.24 -38.72
CA GLU A 232 10.30 -27.92 -38.38
C GLU A 232 10.13 -27.73 -36.87
N GLY A 233 10.74 -28.62 -36.08
CA GLY A 233 10.79 -28.48 -34.61
C GLY A 233 11.50 -27.19 -34.18
N LEU A 234 12.71 -26.94 -34.70
CA LEU A 234 13.51 -25.76 -34.34
C LEU A 234 12.86 -24.45 -34.78
N LEU A 235 12.21 -24.44 -35.95
CA LEU A 235 11.49 -23.26 -36.45
C LEU A 235 10.24 -22.97 -35.61
N THR A 236 9.54 -24.02 -35.18
CA THR A 236 8.42 -23.90 -34.23
C THR A 236 8.88 -23.21 -32.93
N LEU A 237 10.04 -23.60 -32.41
CA LEU A 237 10.66 -22.95 -31.24
C LEU A 237 11.08 -21.50 -31.52
N PHE A 238 11.60 -21.23 -32.72
CA PHE A 238 12.05 -19.90 -33.13
C PHE A 238 10.89 -18.89 -33.35
N PHE A 239 9.67 -19.35 -33.59
CA PHE A 239 8.51 -18.46 -33.68
C PHE A 239 8.16 -17.81 -32.34
N PHE A 240 8.52 -18.40 -31.20
CA PHE A 240 8.30 -17.79 -29.89
C PHE A 240 9.04 -16.44 -29.71
N PRO A 241 10.38 -16.34 -29.86
CA PRO A 241 11.07 -15.05 -29.75
C PRO A 241 10.63 -14.06 -30.85
N LEU A 242 10.20 -14.53 -32.02
CA LEU A 242 9.70 -13.67 -33.09
C LEU A 242 8.34 -13.06 -32.75
N CYS A 243 7.43 -13.85 -32.16
CA CYS A 243 6.16 -13.38 -31.60
C CYS A 243 6.40 -12.30 -30.54
N VAL A 244 7.33 -12.54 -29.61
CA VAL A 244 7.70 -11.59 -28.55
C VAL A 244 8.27 -10.29 -29.11
N LEU A 245 9.16 -10.39 -30.11
CA LEU A 245 9.70 -9.23 -30.79
C LEU A 245 8.60 -8.39 -31.46
N PHE A 246 7.66 -9.03 -32.16
CA PHE A 246 6.56 -8.33 -32.81
C PHE A 246 5.60 -7.69 -31.81
N ALA A 247 5.34 -8.34 -30.67
CA ALA A 247 4.54 -7.76 -29.58
C ALA A 247 5.25 -6.53 -28.98
N TRP A 248 6.56 -6.61 -28.74
CA TRP A 248 7.37 -5.48 -28.24
C TRP A 248 7.41 -4.31 -29.23
N VAL A 249 7.55 -4.59 -30.54
CA VAL A 249 7.51 -3.57 -31.60
C VAL A 249 6.14 -2.89 -31.68
N ALA A 250 5.05 -3.65 -31.52
CA ALA A 250 3.69 -3.13 -31.52
C ALA A 250 3.43 -2.22 -30.30
N ASP A 251 3.96 -2.59 -29.15
CA ASP A 251 3.91 -1.82 -27.91
C ASP A 251 4.66 -0.48 -28.06
N ARG A 252 5.91 -0.51 -28.54
CA ARG A 252 6.77 0.66 -28.77
C ARG A 252 6.36 1.56 -29.94
N ARG A 253 5.30 1.22 -30.67
CA ARG A 253 4.74 2.01 -31.79
C ARG A 253 5.70 2.27 -32.97
N LEU A 254 6.71 1.43 -33.19
CA LEU A 254 7.85 1.75 -34.06
C LEU A 254 7.58 1.75 -35.59
N LEU A 255 6.51 1.12 -36.11
CA LEU A 255 6.46 0.79 -37.55
C LEU A 255 5.31 1.34 -38.42
N PHE A 256 4.31 2.09 -37.92
CA PHE A 256 3.17 2.49 -38.80
C PHE A 256 2.60 3.91 -38.68
N TYR A 257 3.15 4.78 -37.83
CA TYR A 257 2.50 6.08 -37.53
C TYR A 257 2.84 7.25 -38.45
N LYS A 258 3.53 7.03 -39.58
CA LYS A 258 3.76 8.10 -40.57
C LYS A 258 2.58 8.32 -41.53
N TYR A 259 1.59 7.43 -41.59
CA TYR A 259 0.57 7.42 -42.65
C TYR A 259 -0.90 7.46 -42.20
N VAL A 260 -1.20 7.61 -40.92
CA VAL A 260 -2.58 7.82 -40.44
C VAL A 260 -2.75 9.30 -40.07
N TYR A 261 -3.60 10.01 -40.81
CA TYR A 261 -3.88 11.43 -40.62
C TYR A 261 -4.36 11.73 -39.20
N LYS A 262 -3.62 12.59 -38.47
CA LYS A 262 -4.02 13.14 -37.16
C LYS A 262 -5.14 14.17 -37.35
N ARG A 263 -6.28 14.02 -36.63
CA ARG A 263 -7.26 15.09 -36.43
C ARG A 263 -7.08 15.64 -35.01
N TYR A 264 -6.70 16.91 -34.90
CA TYR A 264 -6.52 17.60 -33.63
C TYR A 264 -7.84 18.25 -33.16
N ARG A 265 -8.17 18.15 -31.87
CA ARG A 265 -9.17 18.98 -31.18
C ARG A 265 -8.56 19.54 -29.90
N VAL A 266 -8.54 20.87 -29.78
CA VAL A 266 -7.97 21.60 -28.64
C VAL A 266 -9.07 21.90 -27.62
N GLY A 267 -8.92 21.40 -26.39
CA GLY A 267 -9.71 21.80 -25.22
C GLY A 267 -9.00 22.94 -24.47
N LYS A 268 -9.76 23.89 -23.90
CA LYS A 268 -9.24 25.17 -23.39
C LYS A 268 -8.63 25.14 -21.97
N GLN A 269 -8.49 23.97 -21.35
CA GLN A 269 -7.72 23.79 -20.11
C GLN A 269 -7.03 22.42 -20.15
N ARG A 270 -5.73 22.40 -19.83
CA ARG A 270 -4.76 21.29 -19.96
C ARG A 270 -4.31 20.97 -21.40
N GLY A 271 -3.12 21.44 -21.74
CA GLY A 271 -2.41 21.06 -22.95
C GLY A 271 -1.73 19.70 -22.81
N MET A 272 -2.50 18.61 -22.87
CA MET A 272 -1.97 17.26 -23.13
C MET A 272 -2.95 16.53 -24.06
N ILE A 273 -2.46 16.17 -25.25
CA ILE A 273 -3.21 15.38 -26.24
C ILE A 273 -2.63 13.96 -26.21
N ILE A 274 -3.29 13.07 -25.46
CA ILE A 274 -3.15 11.63 -25.63
C ILE A 274 -4.54 11.11 -26.01
N GLU A 275 -4.67 10.69 -27.27
CA GLU A 275 -5.85 10.01 -27.76
C GLU A 275 -5.86 8.59 -27.15
N THR A 276 -6.68 8.37 -26.13
CA THR A 276 -7.05 7.04 -25.65
C THR A 276 -8.16 6.49 -26.54
N GLU A 277 -7.89 5.40 -27.25
CA GLU A 277 -8.92 4.65 -28.00
C GLU A 277 -10.03 4.19 -27.03
N GLY A 278 -11.22 4.79 -27.06
CA GLY A 278 -12.41 4.15 -26.47
C GLY A 278 -13.59 4.97 -25.92
N GLU A 279 -13.55 6.31 -25.86
CA GLU A 279 -14.68 7.08 -25.28
C GLU A 279 -15.69 7.62 -26.32
N PRO A 280 -17.01 7.58 -26.04
CA PRO A 280 -18.03 8.26 -26.83
C PRO A 280 -18.22 9.73 -26.42
N GLU A 281 -18.57 10.57 -27.40
CA GLU A 281 -18.74 12.03 -27.31
C GLU A 281 -19.85 12.47 -26.32
N LEU A 282 -19.56 13.42 -25.41
CA LEU A 282 -20.59 14.22 -24.75
C LEU A 282 -20.57 15.68 -25.25
N GLN A 283 -21.76 16.18 -25.59
CA GLN A 283 -22.01 17.47 -26.23
C GLN A 283 -21.91 18.66 -25.26
N SER A 284 -21.17 19.71 -25.62
CA SER A 284 -21.63 21.09 -25.37
C SER A 284 -21.10 22.06 -26.44
N LYS A 285 -22.03 22.83 -27.01
CA LYS A 285 -21.82 23.91 -27.98
C LYS A 285 -21.62 25.23 -27.22
N THR A 286 -20.63 26.02 -27.61
CA THR A 286 -20.77 27.45 -27.97
C THR A 286 -19.46 28.00 -28.55
N ASN A 287 -19.61 28.77 -29.63
CA ASN A 287 -18.55 29.32 -30.50
C ASN A 287 -17.85 30.53 -29.86
N ILE A 288 -16.52 30.63 -29.98
CA ILE A 288 -15.81 31.92 -30.16
C ILE A 288 -14.65 31.69 -31.15
N GLU A 289 -14.67 32.49 -32.20
CA GLU A 289 -13.77 32.57 -33.35
C GLU A 289 -12.61 33.54 -33.04
N MET A 290 -11.36 33.19 -33.40
CA MET A 290 -10.41 34.19 -33.93
C MET A 290 -9.24 33.56 -34.70
N ASP A 291 -9.31 33.79 -36.01
CA ASP A 291 -8.32 34.08 -37.04
C ASP A 291 -6.79 33.95 -36.80
N GLY A 292 -6.16 33.12 -37.63
CA GLY A 292 -5.01 33.45 -38.50
C GLY A 292 -3.68 33.96 -37.92
N GLN A 293 -2.68 33.07 -37.81
CA GLN A 293 -1.44 33.14 -38.60
C GLN A 293 -0.48 31.97 -38.29
N ILE A 294 -0.04 31.30 -39.34
CA ILE A 294 0.95 30.21 -39.36
C ILE A 294 2.35 30.85 -39.40
N ILE A 295 3.21 30.55 -38.43
CA ILE A 295 4.67 30.67 -38.56
C ILE A 295 5.31 29.38 -38.00
N ASN A 296 6.22 28.84 -38.81
CA ASN A 296 6.92 27.57 -38.65
C ASN A 296 7.73 27.45 -37.34
N SER A 297 7.63 26.30 -36.67
CA SER A 297 8.64 25.83 -35.71
C SER A 297 9.09 24.40 -36.07
N HIS A 298 10.26 24.31 -36.70
CA HIS A 298 11.13 23.16 -36.56
C HIS A 298 11.85 23.32 -35.22
N GLY A 299 11.53 22.50 -34.23
CA GLY A 299 12.28 22.45 -32.98
C GLY A 299 11.43 22.28 -31.71
N GLU A 300 10.62 21.23 -31.62
CA GLU A 300 10.02 20.78 -30.36
C GLU A 300 9.98 19.25 -30.34
N GLU A 301 11.11 18.64 -29.98
CA GLU A 301 11.20 17.21 -29.62
C GLU A 301 12.08 17.06 -28.37
N PHE A 302 12.09 18.08 -27.50
CA PHE A 302 13.07 18.20 -26.42
C PHE A 302 12.53 18.84 -25.13
N LEU A 303 11.23 18.67 -24.85
CA LEU A 303 10.59 19.18 -23.64
C LEU A 303 9.88 18.08 -22.83
N GLU A 304 10.44 16.87 -22.81
CA GLU A 304 9.88 15.74 -22.03
C GLU A 304 10.63 15.54 -20.69
N GLY A 305 11.84 16.09 -20.53
CA GLY A 305 12.71 15.82 -19.37
C GLY A 305 12.70 16.84 -18.22
N THR A 306 11.97 17.95 -18.36
CA THR A 306 11.85 18.97 -17.30
C THR A 306 10.53 18.85 -16.54
N LEU A 307 9.52 18.18 -17.11
CA LEU A 307 8.22 17.92 -16.47
C LEU A 307 8.32 16.79 -15.43
N ASP A 308 9.15 15.77 -15.65
CA ASP A 308 9.28 14.58 -14.78
C ASP A 308 9.75 14.85 -13.33
N LEU A 309 10.44 15.96 -13.06
CA LEU A 309 10.93 16.28 -11.70
C LEU A 309 9.87 17.01 -10.87
N GLU A 310 9.14 17.94 -11.49
CA GLU A 310 7.97 18.55 -10.87
C GLU A 310 6.85 17.50 -10.76
N GLU A 311 6.66 16.63 -11.75
CA GLU A 311 5.68 15.52 -11.71
C GLU A 311 5.96 14.50 -10.59
N LYS A 312 7.23 14.20 -10.26
CA LYS A 312 7.52 13.24 -9.17
C LYS A 312 7.25 13.79 -7.76
N GLU A 313 7.60 15.04 -7.50
CA GLU A 313 7.27 15.68 -6.22
C GLU A 313 5.77 15.96 -6.13
N LEU A 314 5.13 16.37 -7.24
CA LEU A 314 3.68 16.50 -7.35
C LEU A 314 2.96 15.15 -7.17
N ASP A 315 3.49 14.05 -7.71
CA ASP A 315 2.92 12.70 -7.57
C ASP A 315 2.99 12.22 -6.12
N GLU A 316 4.09 12.44 -5.40
CA GLU A 316 4.19 12.06 -3.99
C GLU A 316 3.27 12.92 -3.10
N GLU A 317 3.11 14.20 -3.40
CA GLU A 317 2.13 15.06 -2.74
C GLU A 317 0.68 14.71 -3.11
N GLU A 318 0.42 14.29 -4.34
CA GLU A 318 -0.90 13.90 -4.81
C GLU A 318 -1.32 12.55 -4.20
N VAL A 319 -0.39 11.61 -4.08
CA VAL A 319 -0.58 10.36 -3.32
C VAL A 319 -0.81 10.64 -1.83
N ARG A 320 -0.08 11.59 -1.23
CA ARG A 320 -0.33 12.07 0.14
C ARG A 320 -1.76 12.58 0.30
N ARG A 321 -2.19 13.47 -0.60
CA ARG A 321 -3.54 14.05 -0.62
C ARG A 321 -4.62 12.99 -0.85
N GLU A 322 -4.36 12.00 -1.71
CA GLU A 322 -5.29 10.90 -1.97
C GLU A 322 -5.41 9.97 -0.76
N MET A 323 -4.28 9.63 -0.11
CA MET A 323 -4.29 8.82 1.11
C MET A 323 -5.01 9.53 2.26
N ALA A 324 -4.80 10.84 2.41
CA ALA A 324 -5.52 11.65 3.40
C ALA A 324 -7.02 11.69 3.10
N ARG A 325 -7.41 11.82 1.82
CA ARG A 325 -8.83 11.77 1.40
C ARG A 325 -9.47 10.42 1.72
N ILE A 326 -8.77 9.31 1.48
CA ILE A 326 -9.24 7.95 1.78
C ILE A 326 -9.40 7.75 3.29
N LEU A 327 -8.40 8.13 4.09
CA LEU A 327 -8.48 8.07 5.56
C LEU A 327 -9.64 8.92 6.11
N LYS A 328 -9.88 10.10 5.52
CA LYS A 328 -11.01 10.97 5.85
C LYS A 328 -12.35 10.32 5.53
N GLU A 329 -12.51 9.75 4.33
CA GLU A 329 -13.72 9.05 3.93
C GLU A 329 -14.00 7.84 4.84
N LEU A 330 -12.97 7.10 5.24
CA LEU A 330 -13.07 5.98 6.15
C LEU A 330 -13.46 6.41 7.57
N LYS A 331 -12.89 7.50 8.10
CA LYS A 331 -13.22 8.05 9.42
C LYS A 331 -14.66 8.57 9.47
N GLN A 332 -15.16 9.18 8.37
CA GLN A 332 -16.56 9.61 8.26
C GLN A 332 -17.53 8.43 8.14
N LYS A 333 -17.16 7.36 7.42
CA LYS A 333 -17.97 6.14 7.29
C LYS A 333 -17.96 5.28 8.55
N HIS A 334 -16.88 5.32 9.32
CA HIS A 334 -16.69 4.50 10.52
C HIS A 334 -16.16 5.34 11.69
N PRO A 335 -16.99 6.21 12.29
CA PRO A 335 -16.59 7.03 13.44
C PRO A 335 -16.31 6.19 14.70
N ASP A 336 -16.83 4.96 14.74
CA ASP A 336 -16.74 4.06 15.89
C ASP A 336 -15.49 3.17 15.87
N LYS A 337 -14.74 3.17 14.76
CA LYS A 337 -13.53 2.34 14.60
C LYS A 337 -12.29 3.06 15.10
N GLU A 338 -11.44 2.32 15.80
CA GLU A 338 -10.15 2.83 16.25
C GLU A 338 -9.24 3.21 15.06
N MET A 339 -8.32 4.16 15.29
CA MET A 339 -7.39 4.64 14.26
C MET A 339 -6.61 3.50 13.60
N GLU A 340 -6.33 2.42 14.34
CA GLU A 340 -5.65 1.22 13.84
C GLU A 340 -6.43 0.53 12.72
N GLN A 341 -7.73 0.31 12.91
CA GLN A 341 -8.60 -0.34 11.94
C GLN A 341 -8.82 0.55 10.70
N LEU A 342 -8.87 1.87 10.89
CA LEU A 342 -8.95 2.85 9.81
C LEU A 342 -7.68 2.85 8.95
N ILE A 343 -6.50 2.72 9.56
CA ILE A 343 -5.23 2.59 8.84
C ILE A 343 -5.16 1.28 8.04
N GLU A 344 -5.64 0.18 8.61
CA GLU A 344 -5.72 -1.11 7.89
C GLU A 344 -6.64 -1.02 6.67
N LEU A 345 -7.84 -0.45 6.83
CA LEU A 345 -8.79 -0.21 5.75
C LEU A 345 -8.22 0.71 4.66
N ALA A 346 -7.53 1.78 5.05
CA ALA A 346 -6.91 2.71 4.11
C ALA A 346 -5.79 2.03 3.29
N ASN A 347 -4.92 1.26 3.95
CA ASN A 347 -3.89 0.48 3.26
C ASN A 347 -4.50 -0.54 2.29
N TYR A 348 -5.53 -1.26 2.72
CA TYR A 348 -6.24 -2.21 1.86
C TYR A 348 -6.84 -1.52 0.63
N GLN A 349 -7.48 -0.35 0.80
CA GLN A 349 -8.10 0.39 -0.28
C GLN A 349 -7.07 0.89 -1.31
N VAL A 350 -5.93 1.41 -0.84
CA VAL A 350 -4.83 1.85 -1.71
C VAL A 350 -4.22 0.67 -2.47
N LEU A 351 -3.95 -0.45 -1.80
CA LEU A 351 -3.42 -1.65 -2.45
C LEU A 351 -4.44 -2.29 -3.43
N SER A 352 -5.74 -2.13 -3.17
CA SER A 352 -6.80 -2.66 -4.04
C SER A 352 -6.95 -1.85 -5.34
N GLN A 353 -6.72 -0.54 -5.29
CA GLN A 353 -6.81 0.37 -6.45
C GLN A 353 -5.61 0.30 -7.39
N GLN A 354 -4.46 -0.17 -6.91
CA GLN A 354 -3.27 -0.35 -7.77
C GLN A 354 -3.51 -1.38 -8.88
N GLN A 355 -2.87 -1.18 -10.04
CA GLN A 355 -2.93 -2.14 -11.13
C GLN A 355 -2.20 -3.43 -10.75
N LYS A 356 -2.92 -4.56 -10.79
CA LYS A 356 -2.41 -5.86 -10.35
C LYS A 356 -1.88 -6.67 -11.53
N SER A 357 -0.87 -7.49 -11.28
CA SER A 357 -0.31 -8.36 -12.30
C SER A 357 -1.12 -9.64 -12.50
N ARG A 358 -0.88 -10.32 -13.61
CA ARG A 358 -1.47 -11.64 -13.88
C ARG A 358 -1.11 -12.66 -12.79
N ALA A 359 0.15 -12.66 -12.38
CA ALA A 359 0.62 -13.58 -11.36
C ALA A 359 -0.15 -13.35 -10.07
N PHE A 360 -0.39 -12.09 -9.68
CA PHE A 360 -1.19 -11.75 -8.51
C PHE A 360 -2.59 -12.38 -8.57
N TYR A 361 -3.34 -12.18 -9.66
CA TYR A 361 -4.71 -12.73 -9.78
C TYR A 361 -4.76 -14.25 -9.72
N ARG A 362 -3.77 -14.91 -10.33
CA ARG A 362 -3.66 -16.37 -10.28
C ARG A 362 -3.30 -16.86 -8.88
N CYS A 363 -2.35 -16.20 -8.23
CA CYS A 363 -1.95 -16.54 -6.86
C CYS A 363 -3.13 -16.33 -5.89
N GLN A 364 -3.85 -15.22 -6.02
CA GLN A 364 -5.02 -14.91 -5.21
C GLN A 364 -6.13 -15.96 -5.40
N ALA A 365 -6.42 -16.35 -6.64
CA ALA A 365 -7.41 -17.39 -6.94
C ALA A 365 -7.04 -18.74 -6.30
N THR A 366 -5.79 -19.19 -6.43
CA THR A 366 -5.33 -20.44 -5.83
C THR A 366 -5.36 -20.38 -4.29
N ARG A 367 -5.01 -19.23 -3.69
CA ARG A 367 -5.06 -19.04 -2.23
C ARG A 367 -6.49 -19.07 -1.68
N LEU A 368 -7.46 -18.52 -2.41
CA LEU A 368 -8.88 -18.62 -2.05
C LEU A 368 -9.37 -20.08 -2.09
N ILE A 369 -9.06 -20.82 -3.16
CA ILE A 369 -9.49 -22.23 -3.32
C ILE A 369 -8.87 -23.14 -2.25
N THR A 370 -7.67 -22.79 -1.78
CA THR A 370 -6.92 -23.60 -0.81
C THR A 370 -7.14 -23.17 0.65
N GLY A 371 -8.00 -22.18 0.92
CA GLY A 371 -8.28 -21.68 2.28
C GLY A 371 -7.13 -20.88 2.92
N SER A 372 -6.30 -20.24 2.09
CA SER A 372 -5.19 -19.37 2.53
C SER A 372 -5.58 -17.88 2.60
N GLY A 373 -6.82 -17.51 2.26
CA GLY A 373 -7.37 -16.15 2.39
C GLY A 373 -6.93 -15.13 1.33
N ASN A 374 -7.29 -13.87 1.54
CA ASN A 374 -6.96 -12.73 0.67
C ASN A 374 -5.57 -12.15 1.01
N ILE A 375 -4.68 -12.06 0.02
CA ILE A 375 -3.28 -11.62 0.15
C ILE A 375 -3.22 -10.15 0.59
N LEU A 376 -4.08 -9.30 0.01
CA LEU A 376 -4.12 -7.87 0.29
C LEU A 376 -4.58 -7.60 1.72
N LYS A 377 -5.68 -8.25 2.15
CA LYS A 377 -6.21 -8.12 3.52
C LYS A 377 -5.17 -8.57 4.54
N LYS A 378 -4.53 -9.73 4.31
CA LYS A 378 -3.49 -10.26 5.21
C LYS A 378 -2.30 -9.32 5.36
N HIS A 379 -1.80 -8.76 4.26
CA HIS A 379 -0.65 -7.85 4.31
C HIS A 379 -1.01 -6.51 4.99
N ALA A 380 -2.21 -5.97 4.72
CA ALA A 380 -2.69 -4.77 5.41
C ALA A 380 -2.71 -4.99 6.94
N ALA A 381 -3.23 -6.13 7.40
CA ALA A 381 -3.22 -6.52 8.81
C ALA A 381 -1.80 -6.70 9.38
N ASP A 382 -0.91 -7.41 8.67
CA ASP A 382 0.48 -7.62 9.10
C ASP A 382 1.28 -6.30 9.19
N GLN A 383 1.03 -5.36 8.28
CA GLN A 383 1.68 -4.05 8.27
C GLN A 383 1.16 -3.16 9.41
N ALA A 384 -0.14 -3.19 9.70
CA ALA A 384 -0.72 -2.53 10.86
C ALA A 384 -0.09 -3.06 12.17
N ARG A 385 0.02 -4.38 12.32
CA ARG A 385 0.68 -5.01 13.49
C ARG A 385 2.15 -4.61 13.64
N ARG A 386 2.91 -4.51 12.53
CA ARG A 386 4.32 -4.09 12.57
C ARG A 386 4.50 -2.61 12.93
N ALA A 387 3.59 -1.73 12.51
CA ALA A 387 3.62 -0.33 12.88
C ALA A 387 3.42 -0.12 14.39
N ILE A 388 2.62 -0.99 15.02
CA ILE A 388 2.33 -0.98 16.47
C ILE A 388 3.54 -1.44 17.30
N GLY A 389 4.29 -2.46 16.85
CA GLY A 389 5.48 -2.95 17.56
C GLY A 389 6.59 -1.90 17.74
N VAL A 390 6.55 -0.80 16.98
CA VAL A 390 7.46 0.34 17.11
C VAL A 390 7.00 1.33 18.20
N TYR A 391 5.70 1.33 18.56
CA TYR A 391 5.12 2.20 19.56
C TYR A 391 5.38 1.69 21.00
N GLU A 392 5.27 0.38 21.23
CA GLU A 392 5.61 -0.23 22.53
C GLU A 392 7.10 -0.10 22.86
N MET A 393 7.99 -0.06 21.86
CA MET A 393 9.44 0.02 22.08
C MET A 393 9.96 1.45 22.33
N ARG A 394 9.14 2.50 22.12
CA ARG A 394 9.56 3.90 22.30
C ARG A 394 9.16 4.51 23.65
N SER A 395 8.24 3.87 24.39
CA SER A 395 7.78 4.38 25.69
C SER A 395 8.60 3.88 26.90
N GLU A 396 9.46 2.87 26.73
CA GLU A 396 10.21 2.25 27.85
C GLU A 396 11.71 2.60 27.93
N ASN A 397 12.19 3.64 27.26
CA ASN A 397 13.62 3.99 27.22
C ASN A 397 14.04 5.26 27.99
N SER A 398 13.30 5.65 29.04
CA SER A 398 13.71 6.76 29.94
C SER A 398 14.01 6.38 31.40
N GLU A 399 14.01 5.10 31.78
CA GLU A 399 14.23 4.70 33.18
C GLU A 399 15.46 3.78 33.41
N ASN A 400 16.66 4.24 33.06
CA ASN A 400 17.87 3.59 33.59
C ASN A 400 19.12 4.50 33.66
N ASP A 401 18.97 5.70 34.24
CA ASP A 401 20.13 6.47 34.68
C ASP A 401 20.52 6.02 36.10
N ARG A 402 21.62 5.27 36.23
CA ARG A 402 22.12 4.72 37.50
C ARG A 402 22.80 5.77 38.40
N SER A 403 22.81 7.04 38.03
CA SER A 403 23.44 8.15 38.76
C SER A 403 22.43 9.01 39.52
N SER A 404 22.78 9.48 40.73
CA SER A 404 21.94 10.41 41.51
C SER A 404 22.40 11.84 41.26
N LYS A 405 21.51 12.69 40.74
CA LYS A 405 21.79 14.08 40.38
C LYS A 405 21.09 15.04 41.33
N ILE A 406 21.82 16.05 41.82
CA ILE A 406 21.27 17.14 42.66
C ILE A 406 21.37 18.47 41.92
N PHE A 407 20.25 19.17 41.75
CA PHE A 407 20.16 20.44 41.01
C PHE A 407 19.00 21.31 41.52
N PHE A 408 18.94 22.57 41.07
CA PHE A 408 17.82 23.47 41.35
C PHE A 408 16.64 23.23 40.40
N ASP A 409 15.43 23.21 40.94
CA ASP A 409 14.19 23.12 40.16
C ASP A 409 13.13 24.08 40.76
N PRO A 410 12.79 25.18 40.10
CA PRO A 410 13.32 25.70 38.83
C PRO A 410 14.75 26.27 38.92
N GLY A 411 15.41 26.51 37.77
CA GLY A 411 16.75 27.12 37.70
C GLY A 411 16.80 28.66 37.79
N SER A 412 15.65 29.31 37.71
CA SER A 412 15.49 30.77 37.82
C SER A 412 14.33 31.06 38.76
N TYR A 413 14.54 31.97 39.69
CA TYR A 413 13.55 32.41 40.67
C TYR A 413 13.33 33.91 40.51
N GLN A 414 12.10 34.32 40.82
CA GLN A 414 11.65 35.70 40.70
C GLN A 414 10.91 36.06 41.98
N CYS A 415 11.25 37.18 42.58
CA CYS A 415 10.59 37.69 43.76
C CYS A 415 10.43 39.21 43.69
N LEU A 416 9.38 39.72 44.34
CA LEU A 416 9.21 41.15 44.56
C LEU A 416 10.09 41.58 45.74
N GLU A 417 10.53 42.82 45.74
CA GLU A 417 11.30 43.42 46.83
C GLU A 417 10.60 43.27 48.20
N ASN A 418 9.27 43.48 48.21
CA ASN A 418 8.42 43.35 49.40
C ASN A 418 8.14 41.92 49.91
N CYS A 419 8.72 40.88 49.27
CA CYS A 419 8.40 39.49 49.62
C CYS A 419 8.99 39.03 50.97
N GLY A 420 9.98 39.75 51.48
CA GLY A 420 10.70 39.49 52.72
C GLY A 420 11.63 38.26 52.69
N THR A 421 11.19 37.12 52.14
CA THR A 421 12.03 35.92 51.96
C THR A 421 11.67 35.16 50.69
N VAL A 422 12.67 34.77 49.91
CA VAL A 422 12.52 33.89 48.74
C VAL A 422 12.89 32.44 49.08
N ALA A 423 12.10 31.47 48.63
CA ALA A 423 12.33 30.04 48.84
C ALA A 423 12.84 29.37 47.56
N LEU A 424 14.02 28.73 47.61
CA LEU A 424 14.62 27.99 46.50
C LEU A 424 14.57 26.49 46.78
N ASN A 425 14.11 25.69 45.82
CA ASN A 425 13.98 24.24 45.96
C ASN A 425 15.17 23.51 45.29
N VAL A 426 15.78 22.61 46.05
CA VAL A 426 16.88 21.75 45.59
C VAL A 426 16.39 20.31 45.53
N VAL A 427 16.48 19.72 44.35
CA VAL A 427 15.91 18.40 44.04
C VAL A 427 17.00 17.38 43.81
N ARG A 428 16.79 16.17 44.33
CA ARG A 428 17.58 14.97 44.10
C ARG A 428 16.79 14.00 43.21
N ARG A 429 17.31 13.70 42.01
CA ARG A 429 16.66 12.80 41.03
C ARG A 429 17.60 11.70 40.54
N GLY A 430 17.09 10.48 40.44
CA GLY A 430 17.85 9.31 39.97
C GLY A 430 18.74 8.65 41.03
N GLY A 431 19.29 7.48 40.69
CA GLY A 431 20.17 6.69 41.56
C GLY A 431 19.47 6.03 42.77
N ASP A 432 20.27 5.48 43.68
CA ASP A 432 19.80 4.82 44.90
C ASP A 432 19.52 5.85 46.02
N LEU A 433 18.25 5.94 46.44
CA LEU A 433 17.73 6.87 47.46
C LEU A 433 17.99 6.40 48.91
N THR A 434 18.66 5.28 49.11
CA THR A 434 18.96 4.72 50.45
C THR A 434 20.12 5.42 51.16
N SER A 435 20.92 6.21 50.44
CA SER A 435 22.09 6.92 50.97
C SER A 435 21.78 8.36 51.39
N THR A 436 22.39 8.81 52.49
CA THR A 436 22.36 10.21 52.93
C THR A 436 23.35 11.02 52.10
N VAL A 437 22.90 12.14 51.53
CA VAL A 437 23.73 13.02 50.69
C VAL A 437 23.72 14.44 51.25
N SER A 438 24.86 15.10 51.31
CA SER A 438 24.98 16.52 51.67
C SER A 438 25.47 17.36 50.50
N VAL A 439 24.93 18.56 50.33
CA VAL A 439 25.35 19.57 49.34
C VAL A 439 25.46 20.94 50.03
N ASP A 440 26.50 21.70 49.71
CA ASP A 440 26.73 23.04 50.27
C ASP A 440 26.13 24.08 49.31
N TYR A 441 25.56 25.17 49.84
CA TYR A 441 25.08 26.30 49.04
C TYR A 441 25.63 27.64 49.54
N ARG A 442 25.78 28.60 48.62
CA ARG A 442 26.20 29.98 48.91
C ARG A 442 25.55 30.97 47.95
N THR A 443 25.27 32.19 48.42
CA THR A 443 24.87 33.32 47.58
C THR A 443 26.08 34.08 47.03
N GLU A 444 25.96 34.63 45.82
CA GLU A 444 26.98 35.42 45.13
C GLU A 444 26.31 36.66 44.50
N ASP A 445 26.90 37.84 44.73
CA ASP A 445 26.36 39.12 44.24
C ASP A 445 26.36 39.17 42.71
N GLY A 446 25.29 39.71 42.14
CA GLY A 446 25.15 39.97 40.71
C GLY A 446 25.10 41.47 40.45
N THR A 447 23.95 41.97 39.98
CA THR A 447 23.61 43.40 40.05
C THR A 447 23.04 43.80 41.41
N ALA A 448 22.34 42.86 42.08
CA ALA A 448 21.91 43.00 43.46
C ALA A 448 23.07 42.71 44.42
N ASN A 449 23.24 43.55 45.43
CA ASN A 449 24.30 43.52 46.41
C ASN A 449 23.82 43.02 47.77
N ALA A 450 24.60 42.13 48.40
CA ALA A 450 24.31 41.70 49.76
C ALA A 450 24.41 42.85 50.78
N GLY A 451 23.31 43.14 51.46
CA GLY A 451 23.18 44.15 52.52
C GLY A 451 22.43 45.42 52.09
N SER A 452 22.24 45.66 50.80
CA SER A 452 21.26 46.63 50.26
C SER A 452 19.99 45.92 49.84
N ASP A 453 20.10 44.87 49.02
CA ASP A 453 18.95 44.33 48.26
C ASP A 453 18.57 42.92 48.76
N TYR A 454 19.54 42.16 49.28
CA TYR A 454 19.30 40.86 49.91
C TYR A 454 20.33 40.55 51.01
N GLN A 455 20.08 39.53 51.84
CA GLN A 455 21.03 39.13 52.90
C GLN A 455 21.93 37.96 52.46
N PHE A 456 23.24 38.10 52.64
CA PHE A 456 24.22 37.04 52.35
C PHE A 456 23.92 35.77 53.15
N THR A 457 23.78 34.63 52.46
CA THR A 457 23.40 33.35 53.06
C THR A 457 24.29 32.21 52.54
N GLU A 458 24.85 31.40 53.45
CA GLU A 458 25.59 30.15 53.14
C GLU A 458 25.18 29.01 54.08
N GLY A 459 25.18 27.77 53.60
CA GLY A 459 24.74 26.63 54.42
C GLY A 459 24.96 25.26 53.78
N VAL A 460 24.56 24.21 54.51
CA VAL A 460 24.65 22.81 54.07
C VAL A 460 23.27 22.16 54.11
N ILE A 461 22.85 21.59 52.98
CA ILE A 461 21.62 20.82 52.85
C ILE A 461 21.97 19.34 53.00
N VAL A 462 21.21 18.63 53.84
CA VAL A 462 21.35 17.18 54.05
C VAL A 462 20.05 16.49 53.65
N PHE A 463 20.13 15.63 52.63
CA PHE A 463 19.08 14.73 52.20
C PHE A 463 19.19 13.40 52.94
N LYS A 464 18.22 13.08 53.79
CA LYS A 464 18.11 11.77 54.45
C LYS A 464 17.60 10.71 53.46
N PRO A 465 17.72 9.41 53.78
CA PRO A 465 17.22 8.35 52.92
C PRO A 465 15.72 8.55 52.62
N GLY A 466 15.36 8.55 51.33
CA GLY A 466 13.99 8.78 50.85
C GLY A 466 13.54 10.25 50.72
N GLU A 467 14.38 11.23 51.10
CA GLU A 467 14.08 12.66 50.87
C GLU A 467 14.54 13.06 49.45
N MET A 468 13.62 13.63 48.65
CA MET A 468 13.89 14.03 47.26
C MET A 468 14.01 15.54 47.08
N GLU A 469 13.50 16.36 48.01
CA GLU A 469 13.44 17.82 47.88
C GLU A 469 13.75 18.52 49.21
N LYS A 470 14.42 19.69 49.14
CA LYS A 470 14.75 20.55 50.28
C LYS A 470 14.70 22.02 49.85
N GLU A 471 14.15 22.86 50.72
CA GLU A 471 14.04 24.30 50.50
C GLU A 471 15.14 25.09 51.23
N ILE A 472 15.62 26.15 50.58
CA ILE A 472 16.52 27.18 51.12
C ILE A 472 15.74 28.49 51.18
N HIS A 473 15.84 29.24 52.29
CA HIS A 473 15.24 30.58 52.40
C HIS A 473 16.33 31.66 52.43
N ILE A 474 16.16 32.70 51.61
CA ILE A 474 17.05 33.88 51.54
C ILE A 474 16.21 35.12 51.83
N GLU A 475 16.68 36.00 52.73
CA GLU A 475 15.98 37.24 53.08
C GLU A 475 16.20 38.33 52.01
N ILE A 476 15.12 38.96 51.56
CA ILE A 476 15.10 40.09 50.62
C ILE A 476 14.82 41.37 51.42
N ILE A 477 15.54 42.44 51.12
CA ILE A 477 15.42 43.75 51.79
C ILE A 477 14.48 44.62 50.94
N ASP A 478 13.58 45.34 51.61
CA ASP A 478 12.50 46.15 51.01
C ASP A 478 12.70 47.63 51.32
N ASP A 479 12.72 48.49 50.30
CA ASP A 479 12.75 49.95 50.41
C ASP A 479 11.68 50.68 49.56
N ASP A 480 11.73 52.03 49.51
CA ASP A 480 10.71 52.87 48.86
C ASP A 480 11.31 53.66 47.67
N ILE A 481 12.43 53.19 47.11
CA ILE A 481 13.19 53.85 46.05
C ILE A 481 13.07 53.00 44.78
N PHE A 482 12.56 53.61 43.72
CA PHE A 482 12.53 52.95 42.42
C PHE A 482 13.94 52.57 41.93
N GLU A 483 14.12 51.29 41.63
CA GLU A 483 15.36 50.66 41.18
C GLU A 483 15.12 49.84 39.88
N GLU A 484 16.19 49.49 39.16
CA GLU A 484 16.07 48.62 37.98
C GLU A 484 16.02 47.15 38.43
N ASP A 485 15.51 46.23 37.60
CA ASP A 485 15.47 44.80 37.96
C ASP A 485 16.89 44.26 38.25
N GLU A 486 17.10 43.80 39.48
CA GLU A 486 18.41 43.33 39.93
C GLU A 486 18.46 41.81 40.09
N ASN A 487 19.65 41.20 40.03
CA ASN A 487 19.82 39.78 40.21
C ASN A 487 21.01 39.40 41.09
N PHE A 488 20.90 38.26 41.75
CA PHE A 488 21.99 37.59 42.45
C PHE A 488 21.95 36.07 42.16
N LEU A 489 23.05 35.37 42.41
CA LEU A 489 23.19 33.95 42.10
C LEU A 489 23.31 33.09 43.36
N VAL A 490 22.82 31.85 43.30
CA VAL A 490 22.94 30.85 44.37
C VAL A 490 23.60 29.60 43.82
N HIS A 491 24.74 29.20 44.37
CA HIS A 491 25.55 28.10 43.86
C HIS A 491 25.48 26.86 44.75
N LEU A 492 25.25 25.68 44.17
CA LEU A 492 25.43 24.38 44.81
C LEU A 492 26.85 23.85 44.58
N THR A 493 27.53 23.47 45.66
CA THR A 493 28.91 22.97 45.63
C THR A 493 29.09 21.79 46.57
N ASN A 494 30.23 21.08 46.43
CA ASN A 494 30.72 20.12 47.43
C ASN A 494 29.76 18.97 47.81
N VAL A 495 29.17 18.30 46.82
CA VAL A 495 28.30 17.13 47.06
C VAL A 495 29.08 15.97 47.66
N LYS A 496 28.60 15.40 48.77
CA LYS A 496 29.21 14.28 49.49
C LYS A 496 28.17 13.24 49.89
N VAL A 497 28.55 11.97 49.84
CA VAL A 497 27.74 10.84 50.35
C VAL A 497 28.19 10.51 51.77
N LEU A 498 27.26 10.54 52.73
CA LEU A 498 27.49 10.19 54.12
C LEU A 498 27.04 8.73 54.33
N SER A 499 27.98 7.77 54.30
CA SER A 499 27.71 6.38 54.66
C SER A 499 27.96 6.18 56.16
N GLU A 500 26.90 5.98 56.94
CA GLU A 500 27.00 5.60 58.35
C GLU A 500 27.14 4.08 58.48
N GLY A 501 28.36 3.61 58.81
CA GLY A 501 28.56 2.33 59.50
C GLY A 501 29.23 1.20 58.70
N SER A 502 30.56 1.15 58.73
CA SER A 502 31.34 0.04 59.35
C SER A 502 32.72 -0.05 58.71
N GLY A 503 33.76 0.16 59.52
CA GLY A 503 35.14 -0.07 59.10
C GLY A 503 35.41 -1.55 58.91
N VAL A 504 35.61 -1.98 57.66
CA VAL A 504 36.34 -3.19 57.30
C VAL A 504 37.10 -2.92 56.01
N ILE A 505 38.42 -3.10 56.05
CA ILE A 505 39.28 -3.17 54.88
C ILE A 505 38.93 -4.45 54.11
N THR A 506 38.37 -4.35 52.92
CA THR A 506 38.30 -5.47 51.95
C THR A 506 38.82 -5.08 50.58
N GLN A 507 39.59 -6.01 50.02
CA GLN A 507 40.33 -5.97 48.77
C GLN A 507 39.46 -5.73 47.51
N PRO A 508 40.05 -5.27 46.38
CA PRO A 508 39.32 -4.92 45.18
C PRO A 508 38.92 -6.19 44.43
N GLY A 509 37.63 -6.50 44.41
CA GLY A 509 37.14 -7.71 43.74
C GLY A 509 35.69 -8.03 44.06
N ASN A 510 34.78 -7.10 43.76
CA ASN A 510 33.40 -7.36 43.39
C ASN A 510 32.76 -6.03 42.96
N ASN A 511 32.00 -6.06 41.86
CA ASN A 511 31.33 -4.89 41.24
C ASN A 511 30.20 -4.34 42.12
N HIS A 512 30.52 -3.82 43.30
CA HIS A 512 29.64 -2.92 44.03
C HIS A 512 29.97 -1.51 43.53
N VAL A 513 29.14 -1.00 42.63
CA VAL A 513 29.29 0.34 42.07
C VAL A 513 29.05 1.30 43.23
N ASP A 514 30.09 2.03 43.67
CA ASP A 514 29.91 3.20 44.53
C ASP A 514 28.87 4.10 43.87
N ALA A 515 27.81 4.44 44.60
CA ALA A 515 26.75 5.31 44.10
C ALA A 515 27.37 6.64 43.64
N LEU A 516 27.50 6.82 42.32
CA LEU A 516 28.00 8.05 41.72
C LEU A 516 26.93 9.13 41.90
N VAL A 517 27.16 10.01 42.88
CA VAL A 517 26.36 11.22 43.09
C VAL A 517 27.09 12.39 42.45
N CYS A 518 26.41 13.17 41.61
CA CYS A 518 26.97 14.33 40.94
C CYS A 518 26.01 15.52 40.96
N LEU A 519 26.56 16.74 40.76
CA LEU A 519 25.74 17.93 40.54
C LEU A 519 25.06 17.81 39.17
N GLY A 520 23.74 17.98 39.16
CA GLY A 520 22.96 18.13 37.94
C GLY A 520 23.02 19.56 37.42
N ILE A 521 22.41 19.78 36.26
CA ILE A 521 22.28 21.11 35.64
C ILE A 521 20.79 21.49 35.79
N PRO A 522 20.46 22.67 36.35
CA PRO A 522 21.34 23.75 36.77
C PRO A 522 21.90 23.58 38.20
N SER A 523 23.22 23.77 38.37
CA SER A 523 23.89 23.80 39.68
C SER A 523 23.92 25.20 40.32
N THR A 524 23.45 26.21 39.57
CA THR A 524 23.36 27.59 39.98
C THR A 524 21.95 28.07 39.70
N ALA A 525 21.29 28.66 40.69
CA ALA A 525 20.02 29.35 40.51
C ALA A 525 20.27 30.85 40.36
N THR A 526 19.52 31.51 39.47
CA THR A 526 19.50 32.97 39.37
C THR A 526 18.24 33.48 40.04
N VAL A 527 18.35 34.44 40.95
CA VAL A 527 17.21 35.10 41.59
C VAL A 527 17.14 36.52 41.07
N THR A 528 16.00 36.91 40.48
CA THR A 528 15.71 38.27 40.05
C THR A 528 14.78 38.94 41.07
N ILE A 529 15.21 40.09 41.58
CA ILE A 529 14.44 40.97 42.44
C ILE A 529 13.77 42.00 41.54
N PHE A 530 12.45 42.03 41.56
CA PHE A 530 11.65 43.02 40.85
C PHE A 530 11.23 44.12 41.81
N ASP A 531 11.57 45.34 41.45
CA ASP A 531 11.03 46.55 42.06
C ASP A 531 9.51 46.64 41.78
N ASP A 532 8.74 47.00 42.81
CA ASP A 532 7.29 47.09 42.77
C ASP A 532 6.74 48.53 42.62
N ASP A 533 7.61 49.53 42.46
CA ASP A 533 7.23 50.94 42.47
C ASP A 533 6.79 51.56 41.12
N HIS A 534 6.83 50.82 40.00
CA HIS A 534 6.37 51.27 38.67
C HIS A 534 4.93 50.80 38.29
N ALA A 535 4.28 51.51 37.36
CA ALA A 535 2.90 51.21 36.92
C ALA A 535 2.80 50.02 35.96
N GLY A 536 3.93 49.48 35.51
CA GLY A 536 4.04 48.24 34.75
C GLY A 536 4.16 48.41 33.23
N ILE A 537 5.02 47.58 32.64
CA ILE A 537 5.26 47.41 31.21
C ILE A 537 4.56 46.14 30.73
N PHE A 538 3.75 46.24 29.69
CA PHE A 538 2.91 45.14 29.23
C PHE A 538 3.41 44.52 27.93
N THR A 539 3.66 43.21 27.93
CA THR A 539 4.21 42.46 26.80
C THR A 539 3.65 41.05 26.73
N PHE A 540 3.70 40.44 25.55
CA PHE A 540 3.56 38.99 25.41
C PHE A 540 4.82 38.27 25.90
N GLU A 541 4.65 37.03 26.38
CA GLU A 541 5.74 36.14 26.84
C GLU A 541 6.69 35.80 25.68
N GLU A 542 6.13 35.50 24.50
CA GLU A 542 6.87 35.14 23.30
C GLU A 542 6.31 35.89 22.08
N PRO A 543 7.15 36.20 21.06
CA PRO A 543 6.70 36.86 19.83
C PRO A 543 6.00 35.91 18.84
N VAL A 544 6.26 34.60 18.94
CA VAL A 544 5.70 33.57 18.05
C VAL A 544 5.30 32.36 18.89
N VAL A 545 4.11 31.82 18.66
CA VAL A 545 3.60 30.61 19.33
C VAL A 545 3.14 29.61 18.28
N TYR A 546 3.51 28.35 18.46
CA TYR A 546 3.09 27.23 17.63
C TYR A 546 1.96 26.47 18.35
N ILE A 547 0.82 26.30 17.68
CA ILE A 547 -0.35 25.60 18.21
C ILE A 547 -0.82 24.53 17.23
N SER A 548 -1.32 23.41 17.76
CA SER A 548 -2.00 22.42 16.94
C SER A 548 -3.45 22.84 16.68
N GLU A 549 -3.95 22.60 15.48
CA GLU A 549 -5.36 22.79 15.10
C GLU A 549 -6.35 22.13 16.09
N SER A 550 -5.96 21.01 16.70
CA SER A 550 -6.81 20.22 17.59
C SER A 550 -6.90 20.76 19.02
N ILE A 551 -6.28 21.91 19.33
CA ILE A 551 -6.24 22.45 20.70
C ILE A 551 -7.59 23.02 21.16
N GLY A 552 -8.45 23.41 20.22
CA GLY A 552 -9.80 23.96 20.45
C GLY A 552 -9.81 25.38 21.03
N THR A 553 -9.15 25.62 22.17
CA THR A 553 -9.01 26.96 22.75
C THR A 553 -7.55 27.24 23.08
N MET A 554 -6.98 28.24 22.41
CA MET A 554 -5.65 28.77 22.71
C MET A 554 -5.73 29.80 23.83
N GLU A 555 -4.84 29.68 24.82
CA GLU A 555 -4.70 30.62 25.93
C GLU A 555 -3.39 31.40 25.81
N VAL A 556 -3.47 32.72 25.59
CA VAL A 556 -2.32 33.60 25.44
C VAL A 556 -2.18 34.49 26.67
N LYS A 557 -1.01 34.50 27.31
CA LYS A 557 -0.75 35.33 28.51
C LYS A 557 -0.15 36.69 28.13
N VAL A 558 -0.67 37.74 28.75
CA VAL A 558 -0.12 39.10 28.73
C VAL A 558 0.48 39.36 30.10
N ILE A 559 1.76 39.70 30.13
CA ILE A 559 2.57 39.87 31.34
C ILE A 559 2.80 41.36 31.57
N ARG A 560 2.64 41.79 32.82
CA ARG A 560 2.99 43.10 33.35
C ARG A 560 4.31 42.98 34.12
N THR A 561 5.32 43.71 33.70
CA THR A 561 6.70 43.68 34.22
C THR A 561 7.10 45.06 34.75
N SER A 562 8.14 45.17 35.59
CA SER A 562 8.56 46.46 36.18
C SER A 562 7.41 47.11 36.98
N GLY A 563 6.89 46.44 38.01
CA GLY A 563 5.85 47.00 38.90
C GLY A 563 4.39 46.72 38.53
N ALA A 564 3.55 46.63 39.56
CA ALA A 564 2.14 46.24 39.49
C ALA A 564 1.18 47.31 40.05
N ARG A 565 1.67 48.55 40.15
CA ARG A 565 0.99 49.63 40.87
C ARG A 565 -0.09 50.30 40.02
N GLY A 566 -1.30 50.39 40.58
CA GLY A 566 -2.47 51.01 39.93
C GLY A 566 -3.24 50.09 38.98
N MET A 567 -4.46 50.51 38.63
CA MET A 567 -5.33 49.78 37.70
C MET A 567 -5.08 50.24 36.27
N VAL A 568 -4.76 49.29 35.39
CA VAL A 568 -4.41 49.55 33.99
C VAL A 568 -5.31 48.75 33.05
N VAL A 569 -5.71 49.40 31.96
CA VAL A 569 -6.65 48.87 30.99
C VAL A 569 -6.00 48.81 29.61
N ILE A 570 -6.07 47.66 28.95
CA ILE A 570 -5.34 47.37 27.70
C ILE A 570 -6.30 46.78 26.65
N PRO A 571 -6.55 47.47 25.53
CA PRO A 571 -7.35 46.91 24.44
C PRO A 571 -6.54 45.85 23.67
N TYR A 572 -7.19 44.78 23.21
CA TYR A 572 -6.58 43.77 22.34
C TYR A 572 -7.51 43.38 21.18
N LYS A 573 -6.93 42.92 20.07
CA LYS A 573 -7.67 42.45 18.89
C LYS A 573 -6.88 41.38 18.12
N THR A 574 -7.59 40.45 17.49
CA THR A 574 -7.03 39.54 16.48
C THR A 574 -6.94 40.22 15.11
N ILE A 575 -5.95 39.83 14.31
CA ILE A 575 -5.73 40.31 12.94
C ILE A 575 -5.46 39.09 12.06
N GLU A 576 -6.22 38.98 10.97
CA GLU A 576 -6.05 37.92 9.97
C GLU A 576 -4.65 37.97 9.34
N GLY A 577 -4.03 36.79 9.22
CA GLY A 577 -2.80 36.56 8.46
C GLY A 577 -3.10 35.74 7.21
N THR A 578 -2.47 34.56 7.09
CA THR A 578 -2.91 33.54 6.14
C THR A 578 -4.12 32.76 6.66
N ALA A 579 -4.26 32.63 7.98
CA ALA A 579 -5.46 32.11 8.62
C ALA A 579 -6.60 33.16 8.58
N LYS A 580 -7.81 32.70 8.29
CA LYS A 580 -9.04 33.48 8.22
C LYS A 580 -9.85 33.43 9.50
N GLY A 581 -10.31 34.62 9.91
CA GLY A 581 -11.24 34.79 11.02
C GLY A 581 -12.68 34.43 10.63
N GLY A 582 -13.65 34.83 11.45
CA GLY A 582 -15.08 34.64 11.17
C GLY A 582 -15.58 33.19 11.32
N GLY A 583 -14.79 32.30 11.93
CA GLY A 583 -15.17 30.91 12.17
C GLY A 583 -14.70 29.92 11.09
N GLU A 584 -13.71 30.29 10.29
CA GLU A 584 -13.01 29.38 9.37
C GLU A 584 -11.85 28.68 10.09
N ASP A 585 -10.77 29.42 10.44
CA ASP A 585 -9.60 28.85 11.14
C ASP A 585 -9.56 29.22 12.62
N PHE A 586 -10.07 30.42 12.95
CA PHE A 586 -10.20 30.88 14.33
C PHE A 586 -11.41 31.83 14.47
N GLU A 587 -11.89 31.99 15.71
CA GLU A 587 -12.94 32.97 16.03
C GLU A 587 -12.33 34.34 16.36
N ASP A 588 -12.74 35.38 15.64
CA ASP A 588 -12.26 36.75 15.86
C ASP A 588 -12.59 37.25 17.27
N THR A 589 -11.55 37.61 18.02
CA THR A 589 -11.68 38.05 19.41
C THR A 589 -11.15 39.47 19.55
N HIS A 590 -11.97 40.36 20.12
CA HIS A 590 -11.59 41.72 20.49
C HIS A 590 -12.12 42.05 21.88
N GLY A 591 -11.34 42.81 22.65
CA GLY A 591 -11.73 43.10 24.02
C GLY A 591 -10.76 44.04 24.73
N ILE A 592 -10.95 44.12 26.04
CA ILE A 592 -10.15 44.96 26.92
C ILE A 592 -9.74 44.11 28.12
N LEU A 593 -8.45 44.10 28.45
CA LEU A 593 -7.88 43.50 29.64
C LEU A 593 -7.81 44.54 30.75
N GLU A 594 -8.41 44.24 31.90
CA GLU A 594 -8.36 45.10 33.09
C GLU A 594 -7.43 44.46 34.13
N PHE A 595 -6.25 45.06 34.34
CA PHE A 595 -5.31 44.68 35.39
C PHE A 595 -5.63 45.44 36.68
N GLN A 596 -5.87 44.71 37.76
CA GLN A 596 -6.02 45.30 39.10
C GLN A 596 -4.67 45.74 39.68
N ASN A 597 -4.70 46.43 40.82
CA ASN A 597 -3.48 46.66 41.61
C ASN A 597 -2.88 45.31 42.02
N ASP A 598 -1.56 45.17 41.91
CA ASP A 598 -0.79 43.95 42.20
C ASP A 598 -1.08 42.77 41.26
N GLU A 599 -1.84 42.98 40.18
CA GLU A 599 -2.08 41.97 39.16
C GLU A 599 -1.01 42.05 38.06
N ILE A 600 -0.31 40.93 37.85
CA ILE A 600 0.85 40.83 36.95
C ILE A 600 0.58 40.04 35.65
N VAL A 601 -0.48 39.22 35.60
CA VAL A 601 -0.76 38.37 34.42
C VAL A 601 -2.27 38.33 34.12
N LYS A 602 -2.63 38.44 32.85
CA LYS A 602 -3.97 38.17 32.33
C LYS A 602 -3.89 37.26 31.09
N THR A 603 -4.92 36.44 30.89
CA THR A 603 -4.98 35.49 29.78
C THR A 603 -6.09 35.86 28.80
N ILE A 604 -5.76 35.87 27.51
CA ILE A 604 -6.70 35.98 26.38
C ILE A 604 -7.03 34.57 25.91
N LYS A 605 -8.32 34.28 25.68
CA LYS A 605 -8.78 32.98 25.15
C LYS A 605 -9.26 33.18 23.71
N ILE A 606 -8.75 32.38 22.78
CA ILE A 606 -9.10 32.40 21.37
C ILE A 606 -9.49 30.98 20.97
N ASN A 607 -10.64 30.81 20.33
CA ASN A 607 -11.06 29.51 19.82
C ASN A 607 -10.41 29.25 18.46
N ILE A 608 -9.72 28.12 18.35
CA ILE A 608 -9.12 27.60 17.13
C ILE A 608 -10.04 26.52 16.60
N ILE A 609 -10.37 26.59 15.32
CA ILE A 609 -11.27 25.66 14.66
C ILE A 609 -10.42 24.66 13.89
N ASP A 610 -10.73 23.38 14.08
CA ASP A 610 -10.17 22.29 13.30
C ASP A 610 -10.95 22.21 11.99
N ASP A 611 -10.41 22.81 10.92
CA ASP A 611 -10.92 22.65 9.58
C ASP A 611 -10.39 21.34 8.99
N GLU A 612 -11.29 20.44 8.57
CA GLU A 612 -10.89 19.11 8.11
C GLU A 612 -10.15 19.11 6.73
N GLU A 613 -9.54 20.22 6.31
CA GLU A 613 -8.82 20.39 5.05
C GLU A 613 -7.31 20.29 5.23
N TYR A 614 -6.64 19.63 4.28
CA TYR A 614 -5.18 19.48 4.31
C TYR A 614 -4.52 20.77 3.84
N GLU A 615 -3.81 21.46 4.72
CA GLU A 615 -3.25 22.77 4.44
C GLU A 615 -1.85 22.98 5.00
N LYS A 616 -1.13 23.94 4.42
CA LYS A 616 0.17 24.39 4.93
C LYS A 616 -0.03 25.21 6.19
N ASN A 617 0.98 25.21 7.06
CA ASN A 617 1.03 26.04 8.28
C ASN A 617 0.42 27.43 8.04
N LYS A 618 -0.72 27.69 8.69
CA LYS A 618 -1.41 28.97 8.62
C LYS A 618 -0.99 29.85 9.80
N ASN A 619 -1.00 31.18 9.64
CA ASN A 619 -0.72 32.12 10.72
C ASN A 619 -1.79 33.20 10.87
N PHE A 620 -1.98 33.69 12.09
CA PHE A 620 -2.71 34.91 12.41
C PHE A 620 -1.97 35.69 13.49
N PHE A 621 -2.41 36.93 13.72
CA PHE A 621 -1.76 37.81 14.69
C PHE A 621 -2.70 38.26 15.81
N LEU A 622 -2.14 38.44 17.00
CA LEU A 622 -2.82 39.04 18.16
C LEU A 622 -2.06 40.30 18.57
N GLU A 623 -2.74 41.44 18.64
CA GLU A 623 -2.15 42.76 18.95
C GLU A 623 -2.77 43.34 20.22
N ILE A 624 -1.93 43.85 21.14
CA ILE A 624 -2.32 44.68 22.28
C ILE A 624 -2.07 46.16 21.97
N GLY A 625 -2.98 47.04 22.37
CA GLY A 625 -2.90 48.49 22.19
C GLY A 625 -2.41 49.23 23.44
N ASP A 626 -2.31 50.55 23.36
CA ASP A 626 -1.68 51.37 24.41
C ASP A 626 -2.38 51.24 25.79
N PRO A 627 -1.63 51.00 26.88
CA PRO A 627 -2.19 50.86 28.22
C PRO A 627 -2.67 52.21 28.80
N GLN A 628 -3.80 52.20 29.49
CA GLN A 628 -4.41 53.39 30.10
C GLN A 628 -4.65 53.18 31.61
N ILE A 629 -4.19 54.12 32.45
CA ILE A 629 -4.48 54.12 33.89
C ILE A 629 -5.94 54.56 34.11
N VAL A 630 -6.66 53.89 35.01
CA VAL A 630 -8.04 54.25 35.38
C VAL A 630 -8.09 54.85 36.79
N GLU A 631 -8.63 56.07 36.92
CA GLU A 631 -8.89 56.69 38.23
C GLU A 631 -10.23 56.21 38.85
N MET A 632 -10.22 55.96 40.17
CA MET A 632 -11.37 55.44 40.93
C MET A 632 -12.58 56.39 41.09
N SER A 633 -12.60 57.60 40.50
CA SER A 633 -13.63 58.60 40.84
C SER A 633 -14.95 58.56 40.06
N GLU A 634 -15.15 57.68 39.06
CA GLU A 634 -16.41 57.64 38.29
C GLU A 634 -17.00 56.24 38.12
N ARG A 635 -17.38 55.57 39.22
CA ARG A 635 -18.39 54.49 39.18
C ARG A 635 -19.78 55.03 39.54
N LYS A 636 -20.42 55.71 38.61
CA LYS A 636 -21.88 55.75 38.48
C LYS A 636 -22.31 55.75 37.01
N GLY A 637 -22.57 54.54 36.51
CA GLY A 637 -23.52 54.25 35.44
C GLY A 637 -23.31 54.94 34.10
N GLY A 638 -22.66 54.22 33.16
CA GLY A 638 -22.88 54.34 31.72
C GLY A 638 -22.31 55.59 31.04
N PHE A 639 -21.47 55.35 30.02
CA PHE A 639 -20.79 56.32 29.13
C PHE A 639 -19.59 57.08 29.73
N VAL A 640 -18.39 56.63 29.34
CA VAL A 640 -17.13 57.36 29.49
C VAL A 640 -17.13 58.58 28.56
N LYS A 641 -17.06 59.78 29.14
CA LYS A 641 -16.73 61.03 28.42
C LYS A 641 -15.26 61.33 28.67
N THR A 642 -14.55 61.66 27.60
CA THR A 642 -13.15 62.11 27.61
C THR A 642 -12.97 63.42 28.39
N GLY A 643 -12.03 63.46 29.35
CA GLY A 643 -11.67 64.73 30.02
C GLY A 643 -10.66 64.66 31.18
N ARG A 644 -9.41 65.05 30.87
CA ARG A 644 -8.44 65.88 31.63
C ARG A 644 -7.92 65.42 33.01
N ASP A 645 -6.59 65.28 33.08
CA ASP A 645 -5.78 64.96 34.25
C ASP A 645 -5.65 66.14 35.26
N VAL A 646 -5.77 65.84 36.56
CA VAL A 646 -5.56 66.78 37.69
C VAL A 646 -4.60 66.16 38.70
N TYR A 647 -3.47 66.81 39.00
CA TYR A 647 -2.45 66.30 39.95
C TYR A 647 -2.65 66.80 41.39
N ARG A 648 -2.39 65.92 42.36
CA ARG A 648 -2.41 66.19 43.82
C ARG A 648 -1.00 66.52 44.33
N LYS A 649 -0.82 67.67 44.97
CA LYS A 649 0.44 68.07 45.61
C LYS A 649 0.59 67.36 46.97
N VAL A 650 1.70 66.64 47.18
CA VAL A 650 2.12 66.16 48.51
C VAL A 650 3.25 67.06 48.99
N GLN A 651 3.01 67.83 50.07
CA GLN A 651 4.10 68.38 50.87
C GLN A 651 3.69 68.43 52.34
N GLY A 652 4.67 68.15 53.20
CA GLY A 652 4.50 67.66 54.57
C GLY A 652 3.88 68.61 55.61
N ARG A 653 3.30 67.94 56.62
CA ARG A 653 2.93 68.33 58.00
C ARG A 653 2.53 69.78 58.30
N GLY A 654 1.24 69.96 58.61
CA GLY A 654 0.75 70.88 59.65
C GLY A 654 -0.66 71.50 59.49
N ASN A 655 -1.73 70.76 59.85
CA ASN A 655 -3.09 71.22 60.25
C ASN A 655 -3.97 72.12 59.31
N PRO A 656 -5.33 72.19 59.48
CA PRO A 656 -6.29 71.98 58.36
C PRO A 656 -7.10 73.19 57.79
N ILE A 657 -7.45 73.09 56.47
CA ILE A 657 -8.61 73.63 55.67
C ILE A 657 -8.71 75.18 55.47
N PRO A 658 -9.16 75.76 54.31
CA PRO A 658 -9.86 75.19 53.14
C PRO A 658 -9.20 75.31 51.77
N PHE A 659 -9.66 74.41 50.91
CA PHE A 659 -9.40 74.25 49.47
C PHE A 659 -9.60 75.56 48.69
N THR A 660 -8.56 76.08 48.04
CA THR A 660 -8.70 77.06 46.95
C THR A 660 -8.07 76.44 45.71
N ALA A 661 -8.92 76.02 44.76
CA ALA A 661 -8.49 75.52 43.46
C ALA A 661 -7.94 76.68 42.63
N ILE A 662 -6.73 76.55 42.11
CA ILE A 662 -6.20 77.43 41.06
C ILE A 662 -6.39 76.68 39.74
N ASN A 663 -7.27 77.20 38.88
CA ASN A 663 -7.41 76.77 37.50
C ASN A 663 -6.26 77.36 36.67
N ILE A 664 -5.59 76.54 35.87
CA ILE A 664 -4.65 77.01 34.83
C ILE A 664 -5.29 76.69 33.48
N SER A 665 -5.63 77.73 32.73
CA SER A 665 -6.02 77.66 31.32
C SER A 665 -4.78 77.43 30.46
N GLU A 666 -4.87 76.50 29.51
CA GLU A 666 -3.95 76.42 28.37
C GLU A 666 -4.06 77.72 27.56
N ASP A 667 -3.13 78.63 27.78
CA ASP A 667 -2.60 79.51 26.75
C ASP A 667 -1.21 79.98 27.19
N GLY A 668 -0.27 79.93 26.25
CA GLY A 668 1.16 79.90 26.51
C GLY A 668 1.72 80.98 27.44
N ASP A 669 2.58 80.53 28.36
CA ASP A 669 3.73 81.30 28.84
C ASP A 669 4.72 80.33 29.49
N ASP A 670 5.82 80.06 28.78
CA ASP A 670 7.00 79.36 29.30
C ASP A 670 7.66 80.25 30.36
N LYS A 671 7.32 80.05 31.64
CA LYS A 671 8.02 80.66 32.78
C LYS A 671 8.45 79.59 33.79
N GLY A 672 9.69 79.16 33.63
CA GLY A 672 10.64 78.95 34.74
C GLY A 672 10.25 77.97 35.84
N LEU A 673 10.00 76.70 35.50
CA LEU A 673 10.08 75.60 36.47
C LEU A 673 11.54 75.41 36.92
N SER A 674 11.75 75.22 38.23
CA SER A 674 13.04 74.85 38.81
C SER A 674 13.59 73.59 38.15
N LYS A 675 14.91 73.47 37.97
CA LYS A 675 15.55 72.26 37.43
C LYS A 675 15.08 71.01 38.19
N LYS A 676 14.88 71.16 39.51
CA LYS A 676 14.36 70.12 40.41
C LYS A 676 12.90 69.71 40.12
N GLU A 677 12.01 70.65 39.80
CA GLU A 677 10.60 70.33 39.46
C GLU A 677 10.47 69.76 38.03
N LYS A 678 11.37 70.12 37.11
CA LYS A 678 11.47 69.47 35.79
C LYS A 678 12.01 68.06 35.89
N ASP A 679 12.99 67.83 36.77
CA ASP A 679 13.56 66.51 37.03
C ASP A 679 12.54 65.62 37.77
N GLU A 680 11.85 66.12 38.79
CA GLU A 680 10.76 65.42 39.50
C GLU A 680 9.57 65.08 38.58
N ARG A 681 9.22 65.97 37.64
CA ARG A 681 8.19 65.71 36.63
C ARG A 681 8.63 64.69 35.57
N ARG A 682 9.90 64.71 35.17
CA ARG A 682 10.49 63.67 34.32
C ARG A 682 10.48 62.31 35.01
N ILE A 683 10.80 62.26 36.30
CA ILE A 683 10.79 61.03 37.11
C ILE A 683 9.36 60.49 37.26
N ALA A 684 8.36 61.35 37.51
CA ALA A 684 6.96 60.93 37.56
C ALA A 684 6.38 60.52 36.18
N GLU A 685 6.89 61.08 35.08
CA GLU A 685 6.52 60.66 33.71
C GLU A 685 7.14 59.31 33.33
N MET A 686 8.28 58.94 33.92
CA MET A 686 8.88 57.60 33.80
C MET A 686 8.08 56.52 34.54
N GLY A 687 7.07 56.88 35.36
CA GLY A 687 6.20 55.98 36.11
C GLY A 687 4.91 55.54 35.38
N ARG A 688 4.74 55.85 34.08
CA ARG A 688 3.52 55.56 33.32
C ARG A 688 3.55 54.15 32.72
N PRO A 689 2.40 53.48 32.57
CA PRO A 689 2.37 52.18 31.92
C PRO A 689 2.76 52.31 30.45
N MET A 690 3.55 51.36 29.97
CA MET A 690 4.06 51.33 28.60
C MET A 690 3.90 49.94 27.98
N LEU A 691 3.91 49.88 26.65
CA LEU A 691 4.04 48.61 25.94
C LEU A 691 5.50 48.16 25.97
N GLY A 692 5.71 46.87 26.19
CA GLY A 692 7.03 46.24 26.13
C GLY A 692 7.45 45.86 24.71
N GLU A 693 8.44 44.97 24.64
CA GLU A 693 9.07 44.55 23.39
C GLU A 693 8.12 43.84 22.43
N HIS A 694 7.24 42.97 22.97
CA HIS A 694 6.29 42.19 22.17
C HIS A 694 4.86 42.72 22.34
N SER A 695 4.46 43.69 21.52
CA SER A 695 3.08 44.19 21.44
C SER A 695 2.21 43.44 20.43
N LYS A 696 2.82 42.56 19.62
CA LYS A 696 2.17 41.74 18.61
C LYS A 696 2.72 40.31 18.67
N LEU A 697 1.82 39.34 18.76
CA LEU A 697 2.10 37.90 18.75
C LEU A 697 1.70 37.31 17.39
N GLU A 698 2.53 36.45 16.83
CA GLU A 698 2.22 35.59 15.68
C GLU A 698 1.87 34.18 16.17
N ALA A 699 0.64 33.72 15.89
CA ALA A 699 0.21 32.36 16.18
C ALA A 699 0.27 31.55 14.89
N ILE A 700 1.07 30.48 14.89
CA ILE A 700 1.22 29.55 13.77
C ILE A 700 0.45 28.28 14.11
N ILE A 701 -0.56 27.99 13.30
CA ILE A 701 -1.37 26.78 13.37
C ILE A 701 -0.63 25.68 12.59
N GLU A 702 -0.23 24.64 13.31
CA GLU A 702 0.40 23.44 12.78
C GLU A 702 -0.57 22.26 12.75
N GLU A 703 -0.42 21.41 11.75
CA GLU A 703 -1.15 20.14 11.63
C GLU A 703 -0.92 19.24 12.86
N SER A 704 -1.92 18.43 13.18
CA SER A 704 -1.80 17.39 14.20
C SER A 704 -0.65 16.42 13.91
N TYR A 705 0.39 16.42 14.76
CA TYR A 705 1.59 15.56 14.63
C TYR A 705 1.25 14.06 14.49
N GLU A 706 0.17 13.60 15.12
CA GLU A 706 -0.27 12.20 15.05
C GLU A 706 -0.75 11.79 13.65
N PHE A 707 -1.45 12.67 12.93
CA PHE A 707 -1.96 12.42 11.58
C PHE A 707 -0.82 12.45 10.55
N LYS A 708 0.08 13.43 10.65
CA LYS A 708 1.24 13.53 9.76
C LYS A 708 2.20 12.35 9.90
N SER A 709 2.54 11.96 11.13
CA SER A 709 3.41 10.80 11.40
C SER A 709 2.79 9.48 10.92
N THR A 710 1.47 9.33 11.00
CA THR A 710 0.79 8.13 10.49
C THR A 710 0.77 8.09 8.97
N VAL A 711 0.43 9.20 8.31
CA VAL A 711 0.47 9.34 6.85
C VAL A 711 1.88 9.12 6.30
N ASP A 712 2.91 9.74 6.88
CA ASP A 712 4.31 9.57 6.44
C ASP A 712 4.84 8.14 6.65
N LYS A 713 4.35 7.40 7.65
CA LYS A 713 4.67 5.97 7.81
C LYS A 713 3.96 5.07 6.78
N LEU A 714 2.82 5.51 6.26
CA LEU A 714 2.05 4.79 5.24
C LEU A 714 2.59 5.03 3.83
N ILE A 715 3.31 6.13 3.61
CA ILE A 715 3.90 6.50 2.31
C ILE A 715 5.22 5.77 2.10
N LYS A 716 5.11 4.46 2.00
CA LYS A 716 6.11 3.66 1.33
C LYS A 716 5.36 2.89 0.26
N LYS A 717 5.67 3.16 -1.02
CA LYS A 717 5.11 2.39 -2.13
C LYS A 717 5.40 0.90 -1.88
N THR A 718 4.40 0.17 -1.44
CA THR A 718 4.50 -1.28 -1.27
C THR A 718 4.53 -1.87 -2.68
N ASN A 719 5.65 -2.49 -3.04
CA ASN A 719 5.74 -3.19 -4.32
C ASN A 719 4.85 -4.45 -4.25
N LEU A 720 3.80 -4.50 -5.08
CA LEU A 720 2.85 -5.62 -5.17
C LEU A 720 3.54 -6.97 -5.39
N ALA A 721 4.71 -7.01 -6.04
CA ALA A 721 5.45 -8.26 -6.23
C ALA A 721 6.07 -8.79 -4.94
N LEU A 722 6.43 -7.90 -4.02
CA LEU A 722 6.92 -8.24 -2.68
C LEU A 722 5.78 -8.78 -1.80
N LEU A 723 4.53 -8.46 -2.14
CA LEU A 723 3.30 -8.98 -1.51
C LEU A 723 3.00 -10.44 -1.88
N VAL A 724 3.27 -10.81 -3.14
CA VAL A 724 3.04 -12.16 -3.67
C VAL A 724 4.15 -13.11 -3.21
N GLY A 725 5.36 -12.58 -3.08
CA GLY A 725 6.56 -13.29 -2.63
C GLY A 725 6.51 -13.78 -1.18
N THR A 726 7.44 -14.67 -0.85
CA THR A 726 7.69 -15.14 0.51
C THR A 726 9.15 -14.87 0.86
N ASN A 727 9.36 -14.36 2.07
CA ASN A 727 10.66 -13.83 2.47
C ASN A 727 11.46 -14.82 3.30
N SER A 728 10.76 -15.70 4.04
CA SER A 728 11.40 -16.71 4.88
C SER A 728 10.69 -18.05 4.85
N TRP A 729 11.47 -19.11 5.10
CA TRP A 729 10.96 -20.47 5.27
C TRP A 729 9.98 -20.58 6.44
N ARG A 730 10.24 -19.83 7.53
CA ARG A 730 9.35 -19.78 8.70
C ARG A 730 7.97 -19.29 8.28
N ASP A 731 7.90 -18.21 7.51
CA ASP A 731 6.64 -17.64 7.07
C ASP A 731 5.88 -18.59 6.15
N GLN A 732 6.60 -19.31 5.26
CA GLN A 732 5.99 -20.33 4.40
C GLN A 732 5.39 -21.50 5.18
N PHE A 733 6.08 -22.01 6.20
CA PHE A 733 5.58 -23.11 7.03
C PHE A 733 4.40 -22.67 7.90
N ILE A 734 4.44 -21.45 8.44
CA ILE A 734 3.31 -20.89 9.18
C ILE A 734 2.11 -20.74 8.23
N GLU A 735 2.30 -20.12 7.06
CA GLU A 735 1.25 -19.96 6.04
C GLU A 735 0.65 -21.31 5.59
N ALA A 736 1.47 -22.36 5.49
CA ALA A 736 1.01 -23.69 5.12
C ALA A 736 0.07 -24.34 6.14
N ILE A 737 0.20 -24.00 7.43
CA ILE A 737 -0.54 -24.60 8.55
C ILE A 737 -1.71 -23.71 9.02
N THR A 738 -1.68 -22.41 8.71
CA THR A 738 -2.75 -21.48 9.07
C THR A 738 -3.92 -21.53 8.07
N VAL A 739 -5.14 -21.35 8.59
CA VAL A 739 -6.36 -21.17 7.79
C VAL A 739 -6.79 -19.71 7.93
N ASN A 740 -7.05 -19.05 6.81
CA ASN A 740 -7.59 -17.68 6.79
C ASN A 740 -8.95 -17.70 6.09
N SER A 741 -9.87 -16.82 6.49
CA SER A 741 -11.17 -16.69 5.84
C SER A 741 -11.01 -16.13 4.42
N GLY A 742 -11.76 -16.72 3.48
CA GLY A 742 -11.68 -16.41 2.05
C GLY A 742 -12.77 -15.50 1.50
N ASP A 743 -13.59 -14.86 2.35
CA ASP A 743 -14.76 -14.12 1.86
C ASP A 743 -14.39 -12.68 1.42
N ASP A 744 -14.64 -12.40 0.14
CA ASP A 744 -14.50 -11.11 -0.56
C ASP A 744 -15.86 -10.36 -0.66
N ASN A 745 -16.86 -10.72 0.16
CA ASN A 745 -18.07 -9.90 0.22
C ASN A 745 -17.70 -8.58 0.92
N ASP A 746 -17.39 -7.58 0.11
CA ASP A 746 -17.15 -6.18 0.50
C ASP A 746 -18.45 -5.46 0.92
N ASP A 747 -19.59 -6.15 0.88
CA ASP A 747 -20.89 -5.63 1.29
C ASP A 747 -21.41 -6.45 2.48
N ASP A 748 -21.65 -5.77 3.60
CA ASP A 748 -22.31 -6.24 4.83
C ASP A 748 -21.45 -7.13 5.77
N ASP A 749 -20.65 -6.50 6.64
CA ASP A 749 -20.95 -6.58 8.08
C ASP A 749 -20.10 -5.61 8.93
N ASP A 750 -20.83 -4.98 9.85
CA ASP A 750 -20.59 -3.74 10.59
C ASP A 750 -19.65 -3.89 11.81
N ASN A 751 -18.87 -4.97 11.89
CA ASN A 751 -18.03 -5.24 13.05
C ASN A 751 -16.65 -5.70 12.57
N GLY A 752 -15.60 -5.03 13.03
CA GLY A 752 -14.20 -5.39 12.78
C GLY A 752 -13.76 -6.73 13.38
N GLU A 753 -14.64 -7.73 13.44
CA GLU A 753 -14.29 -9.09 13.79
C GLU A 753 -13.86 -9.84 12.52
N GLU A 754 -12.62 -10.34 12.50
CA GLU A 754 -12.14 -11.30 11.51
C GLU A 754 -13.18 -12.43 11.38
N LYS A 755 -13.91 -12.45 10.26
CA LYS A 755 -14.93 -13.46 9.98
C LYS A 755 -14.25 -14.82 10.09
N LEU A 756 -14.70 -15.67 11.01
CA LEU A 756 -14.15 -17.02 11.21
C LEU A 756 -14.18 -17.80 9.88
N PRO A 757 -13.17 -18.62 9.56
CA PRO A 757 -13.15 -19.37 8.30
C PRO A 757 -14.37 -20.25 8.15
N SER A 758 -14.90 -20.34 6.92
CA SER A 758 -16.05 -21.20 6.63
C SER A 758 -15.69 -22.67 6.85
N CYS A 759 -16.67 -23.51 7.18
CA CYS A 759 -16.46 -24.97 7.23
C CYS A 759 -15.86 -25.51 5.92
N PHE A 760 -16.19 -24.89 4.78
CA PHE A 760 -15.61 -25.24 3.49
C PHE A 760 -14.11 -24.93 3.41
N ASP A 761 -13.67 -23.80 3.98
CA ASP A 761 -12.25 -23.40 4.00
C ASP A 761 -11.42 -24.38 4.81
N TYR A 762 -11.94 -24.85 5.95
CA TYR A 762 -11.31 -25.88 6.76
C TYR A 762 -11.19 -27.23 6.02
N VAL A 763 -12.24 -27.63 5.28
CA VAL A 763 -12.22 -28.87 4.48
C VAL A 763 -11.18 -28.75 3.36
N MET A 764 -11.17 -27.64 2.63
CA MET A 764 -10.20 -27.40 1.57
C MET A 764 -8.77 -27.31 2.11
N HIS A 765 -8.57 -26.69 3.27
CA HIS A 765 -7.28 -26.68 3.94
C HIS A 765 -6.84 -28.10 4.32
N PHE A 766 -7.71 -28.91 4.92
CA PHE A 766 -7.39 -30.29 5.28
C PHE A 766 -7.02 -31.15 4.07
N LEU A 767 -7.71 -30.98 2.94
CA LEU A 767 -7.37 -31.69 1.70
C LEU A 767 -6.02 -31.23 1.11
N THR A 768 -5.68 -29.94 1.26
CA THR A 768 -4.49 -29.33 0.65
C THR A 768 -3.26 -29.34 1.55
N ILE A 769 -3.39 -29.60 2.86
CA ILE A 769 -2.30 -29.46 3.84
C ILE A 769 -1.08 -30.30 3.48
N PHE A 770 -1.28 -31.52 2.96
CA PHE A 770 -0.19 -32.37 2.49
C PHE A 770 0.64 -31.68 1.40
N TRP A 771 -0.03 -31.11 0.39
CA TRP A 771 0.62 -30.38 -0.69
C TRP A 771 1.25 -29.08 -0.20
N LYS A 772 0.57 -28.32 0.67
CA LYS A 772 1.10 -27.07 1.24
C LYS A 772 2.38 -27.31 2.03
N LEU A 773 2.42 -28.35 2.87
CA LEU A 773 3.61 -28.73 3.63
C LEU A 773 4.73 -29.25 2.72
N LEU A 774 4.40 -30.03 1.68
CA LEU A 774 5.38 -30.51 0.71
C LEU A 774 6.03 -29.35 -0.07
N PHE A 775 5.24 -28.37 -0.50
CA PHE A 775 5.73 -27.24 -1.27
C PHE A 775 6.26 -26.08 -0.43
N ALA A 776 6.07 -26.10 0.89
CA ALA A 776 6.84 -25.26 1.81
C ALA A 776 8.34 -25.61 1.79
N PHE A 777 8.73 -26.75 1.19
CA PHE A 777 10.14 -27.08 0.90
C PHE A 777 10.73 -26.39 -0.33
N VAL A 778 9.94 -25.61 -1.06
CA VAL A 778 10.44 -24.79 -2.17
C VAL A 778 11.10 -23.53 -1.58
N PRO A 779 12.31 -23.17 -2.01
CA PRO A 779 13.00 -21.99 -1.46
C PRO A 779 12.13 -20.72 -1.60
N PRO A 780 12.13 -19.82 -0.59
CA PRO A 780 11.45 -18.53 -0.65
C PRO A 780 11.84 -17.70 -1.87
N THR A 781 10.91 -16.88 -2.36
CA THR A 781 11.12 -16.10 -3.59
C THR A 781 12.20 -15.04 -3.44
N ASP A 782 12.52 -14.61 -2.22
CA ASP A 782 13.63 -13.68 -1.98
C ASP A 782 15.01 -14.29 -2.30
N TYR A 783 15.12 -15.63 -2.27
CA TYR A 783 16.39 -16.29 -2.58
C TYR A 783 16.70 -16.20 -4.07
N TRP A 784 17.89 -15.65 -4.37
CA TRP A 784 18.36 -15.41 -5.74
C TRP A 784 17.35 -14.63 -6.59
N ASN A 785 16.68 -13.65 -5.99
CA ASN A 785 15.68 -12.79 -6.64
C ASN A 785 14.65 -13.60 -7.45
N GLY A 786 14.15 -14.69 -6.87
CA GLY A 786 13.12 -15.56 -7.43
C GLY A 786 13.64 -16.78 -8.21
N TRP A 787 14.89 -16.78 -8.69
CA TRP A 787 15.40 -17.83 -9.58
C TRP A 787 15.53 -19.20 -8.91
N ALA A 788 15.86 -19.26 -7.62
CA ALA A 788 15.92 -20.54 -6.90
C ALA A 788 14.53 -21.19 -6.80
N CYS A 789 13.51 -20.39 -6.46
CA CYS A 789 12.12 -20.84 -6.42
C CYS A 789 11.63 -21.27 -7.81
N PHE A 790 11.97 -20.52 -8.85
CA PHE A 790 11.62 -20.82 -10.24
C PHE A 790 12.09 -22.22 -10.67
N ILE A 791 13.38 -22.54 -10.46
CA ILE A 791 13.98 -23.82 -10.88
C ILE A 791 13.45 -24.99 -10.06
N VAL A 792 13.31 -24.85 -8.74
CA VAL A 792 12.79 -25.95 -7.91
C VAL A 792 11.31 -26.21 -8.22
N SER A 793 10.52 -25.15 -8.40
CA SER A 793 9.09 -25.28 -8.72
C SER A 793 8.86 -25.92 -10.08
N ILE A 794 9.60 -25.55 -11.13
CA ILE A 794 9.45 -26.14 -12.47
C ILE A 794 9.81 -27.64 -12.47
N CYS A 795 10.83 -28.05 -11.69
CA CYS A 795 11.16 -29.47 -11.52
C CYS A 795 10.04 -30.25 -10.81
N MET A 796 9.44 -29.67 -9.77
CA MET A 796 8.32 -30.30 -9.04
C MET A 796 7.06 -30.38 -9.90
N ILE A 797 6.75 -29.35 -10.70
CA ILE A 797 5.66 -29.39 -11.67
C ILE A 797 5.91 -30.54 -12.66
N GLY A 798 7.13 -30.64 -13.21
CA GLY A 798 7.51 -31.71 -14.14
C GLY A 798 7.27 -33.11 -13.56
N LEU A 799 7.67 -33.32 -12.31
CA LEU A 799 7.44 -34.58 -11.60
C LEU A 799 5.94 -34.88 -11.43
N LEU A 800 5.14 -33.91 -10.99
CA LEU A 800 3.70 -34.09 -10.82
C LEU A 800 2.99 -34.32 -12.16
N THR A 801 3.39 -33.62 -13.22
CA THR A 801 2.84 -33.82 -14.56
C THR A 801 3.12 -35.21 -15.12
N ALA A 802 4.27 -35.80 -14.76
CA ALA A 802 4.57 -37.19 -15.10
C ALA A 802 3.55 -38.16 -14.48
N PHE A 803 3.27 -37.99 -13.17
CA PHE A 803 2.24 -38.77 -12.48
C PHE A 803 0.84 -38.53 -13.05
N ILE A 804 0.50 -37.30 -13.42
CA ILE A 804 -0.78 -36.96 -14.05
C ILE A 804 -0.93 -37.66 -15.40
N GLY A 805 0.12 -37.66 -16.23
CA GLY A 805 0.13 -38.35 -17.51
C GLY A 805 -0.16 -39.84 -17.36
N ASP A 806 0.52 -40.49 -16.41
CA ASP A 806 0.31 -41.90 -16.11
C ASP A 806 -1.09 -42.18 -15.56
N LEU A 807 -1.57 -41.39 -14.58
CA LEU A 807 -2.91 -41.54 -14.01
C LEU A 807 -4.00 -41.34 -15.06
N ALA A 808 -3.81 -40.40 -15.99
CA ALA A 808 -4.75 -40.13 -17.07
C ALA A 808 -4.80 -41.29 -18.08
N SER A 809 -3.64 -41.81 -18.52
CA SER A 809 -3.58 -42.97 -19.42
C SER A 809 -4.16 -44.22 -18.77
N HIS A 810 -3.86 -44.47 -17.48
CA HIS A 810 -4.43 -45.60 -16.73
C HIS A 810 -5.93 -45.44 -16.52
N PHE A 811 -6.41 -44.24 -16.18
CA PHE A 811 -7.84 -43.93 -16.06
C PHE A 811 -8.56 -44.18 -17.39
N GLY A 812 -8.04 -43.63 -18.49
CA GLY A 812 -8.56 -43.83 -19.84
C GLY A 812 -8.65 -45.30 -20.19
N CYS A 813 -7.57 -46.04 -19.95
CA CYS A 813 -7.55 -47.46 -20.24
C CYS A 813 -8.55 -48.28 -19.39
N THR A 814 -8.77 -47.94 -18.12
CA THR A 814 -9.75 -48.65 -17.29
C THR A 814 -11.19 -48.46 -17.74
N ILE A 815 -11.53 -47.28 -18.28
CA ILE A 815 -12.86 -46.95 -18.79
C ILE A 815 -13.03 -47.41 -20.25
N GLY A 816 -11.94 -47.53 -21.01
CA GLY A 816 -11.96 -47.79 -22.45
C GLY A 816 -11.97 -46.51 -23.29
N LEU A 817 -11.46 -45.41 -22.73
CA LEU A 817 -11.23 -44.16 -23.46
C LEU A 817 -9.84 -44.19 -24.12
N LYS A 818 -9.74 -43.68 -25.35
CA LYS A 818 -8.45 -43.44 -25.99
C LYS A 818 -7.71 -42.30 -25.28
N ASP A 819 -6.38 -42.35 -25.28
CA ASP A 819 -5.54 -41.33 -24.64
C ASP A 819 -5.84 -39.93 -25.20
N SER A 820 -6.04 -39.79 -26.52
CA SER A 820 -6.44 -38.52 -27.15
C SER A 820 -7.75 -37.93 -26.58
N VAL A 821 -8.77 -38.75 -26.30
CA VAL A 821 -10.03 -38.32 -25.71
C VAL A 821 -9.85 -37.95 -24.24
N THR A 822 -9.08 -38.75 -23.49
CA THR A 822 -8.79 -38.42 -22.08
C THR A 822 -7.99 -37.13 -21.92
N ALA A 823 -7.05 -36.87 -22.83
CA ALA A 823 -6.25 -35.66 -22.87
C ALA A 823 -7.12 -34.42 -23.09
N VAL A 824 -8.04 -34.47 -24.06
CA VAL A 824 -8.90 -33.34 -24.42
C VAL A 824 -9.98 -33.04 -23.38
N VAL A 825 -10.55 -34.08 -22.74
CA VAL A 825 -11.69 -33.91 -21.83
C VAL A 825 -11.26 -33.69 -20.39
N PHE A 826 -10.32 -34.49 -19.88
CA PHE A 826 -9.99 -34.51 -18.45
C PHE A 826 -8.70 -33.78 -18.14
N VAL A 827 -7.63 -34.05 -18.89
CA VAL A 827 -6.32 -33.47 -18.59
C VAL A 827 -6.30 -31.98 -18.91
N ALA A 828 -6.76 -31.62 -20.12
CA ALA A 828 -6.86 -30.23 -20.55
C ALA A 828 -7.75 -29.37 -19.63
N LEU A 829 -8.88 -29.91 -19.17
CA LEU A 829 -9.74 -29.22 -18.21
C LEU A 829 -9.01 -29.04 -16.88
N GLY A 830 -8.37 -30.10 -16.36
CA GLY A 830 -7.67 -30.08 -15.07
C GLY A 830 -6.52 -29.08 -15.00
N THR A 831 -5.69 -28.98 -16.04
CA THR A 831 -4.58 -28.02 -16.08
C THR A 831 -5.04 -26.57 -16.26
N SER A 832 -6.21 -26.36 -16.87
CA SER A 832 -6.78 -25.03 -17.16
C SER A 832 -7.66 -24.45 -16.03
N VAL A 833 -7.93 -25.22 -14.97
CA VAL A 833 -8.75 -24.75 -13.82
C VAL A 833 -8.16 -23.49 -13.17
N PRO A 834 -6.85 -23.43 -12.83
CA PRO A 834 -6.26 -22.23 -12.22
C PRO A 834 -6.38 -21.00 -13.11
N ASP A 835 -6.22 -21.16 -14.43
CA ASP A 835 -6.36 -20.07 -15.40
C ASP A 835 -7.80 -19.57 -15.50
N THR A 836 -8.78 -20.45 -15.30
CA THR A 836 -10.21 -20.08 -15.29
C THR A 836 -10.51 -19.13 -14.15
N PHE A 837 -10.07 -19.47 -12.93
CA PHE A 837 -10.31 -18.64 -11.77
C PHE A 837 -9.49 -17.34 -11.82
N ALA A 838 -8.23 -17.39 -12.26
CA ALA A 838 -7.41 -16.20 -12.44
C ALA A 838 -8.05 -15.20 -13.41
N SER A 839 -8.49 -15.67 -14.59
CA SER A 839 -9.11 -14.82 -15.62
C SER A 839 -10.47 -14.28 -15.18
N LYS A 840 -11.22 -15.07 -14.40
CA LYS A 840 -12.48 -14.65 -13.78
C LYS A 840 -12.27 -13.51 -12.78
N VAL A 841 -11.32 -13.66 -11.85
CA VAL A 841 -11.05 -12.65 -10.82
C VAL A 841 -10.55 -11.37 -11.48
N ALA A 842 -9.64 -11.47 -12.46
CA ALA A 842 -9.21 -10.34 -13.26
C ALA A 842 -10.38 -9.64 -13.97
N ALA A 843 -11.35 -10.39 -14.52
CA ALA A 843 -12.50 -9.79 -15.21
C ALA A 843 -13.44 -9.00 -14.27
N ILE A 844 -13.49 -9.36 -12.99
CA ILE A 844 -14.29 -8.68 -11.97
C ILE A 844 -13.55 -7.44 -11.46
N GLN A 845 -12.26 -7.61 -11.10
CA GLN A 845 -11.50 -6.63 -10.36
C GLN A 845 -10.85 -5.55 -11.25
N ASP A 846 -10.49 -5.87 -12.50
CA ASP A 846 -9.90 -4.90 -13.43
C ASP A 846 -10.96 -4.08 -14.20
N GLN A 847 -10.60 -2.84 -14.53
CA GLN A 847 -11.39 -1.95 -15.38
C GLN A 847 -11.31 -2.32 -16.88
N TYR A 848 -10.26 -3.01 -17.30
CA TYR A 848 -10.02 -3.38 -18.69
C TYR A 848 -9.96 -4.91 -18.88
N ALA A 849 -10.19 -5.38 -20.10
CA ALA A 849 -10.24 -6.81 -20.43
C ALA A 849 -8.88 -7.44 -20.79
N ASP A 850 -7.79 -6.64 -20.78
CA ASP A 850 -6.45 -7.06 -21.21
C ASP A 850 -5.92 -8.24 -20.39
N ALA A 851 -6.08 -8.22 -19.05
CA ALA A 851 -5.63 -9.30 -18.17
C ALA A 851 -6.47 -10.59 -18.31
N SER A 852 -7.75 -10.50 -18.67
CA SER A 852 -8.57 -11.72 -18.85
C SER A 852 -8.38 -12.34 -20.24
N ILE A 853 -8.40 -11.53 -21.32
CA ILE A 853 -8.37 -12.03 -22.70
C ILE A 853 -6.93 -12.12 -23.24
N GLY A 854 -6.10 -11.10 -22.99
CA GLY A 854 -4.72 -11.05 -23.48
C GLY A 854 -3.88 -12.22 -22.93
N ASN A 855 -4.14 -12.61 -21.70
CA ASN A 855 -3.45 -13.73 -21.05
C ASN A 855 -3.80 -15.08 -21.65
N VAL A 856 -5.08 -15.32 -21.96
CA VAL A 856 -5.58 -16.53 -22.62
C VAL A 856 -5.01 -16.67 -24.04
N THR A 857 -4.99 -15.58 -24.79
CA THR A 857 -4.48 -15.60 -26.17
C THR A 857 -2.96 -15.75 -26.21
N GLY A 858 -2.24 -15.12 -25.28
CA GLY A 858 -0.80 -15.27 -25.14
C GLY A 858 -0.38 -16.71 -24.78
N SER A 859 -0.99 -17.32 -23.75
CA SER A 859 -0.66 -18.69 -23.33
C SER A 859 -0.92 -19.73 -24.43
N ASN A 860 -2.00 -19.57 -25.19
CA ASN A 860 -2.32 -20.48 -26.29
C ASN A 860 -1.24 -20.55 -27.38
N GLY A 861 -0.59 -19.43 -27.70
CA GLY A 861 0.55 -19.41 -28.62
C GLY A 861 1.80 -20.06 -28.03
N VAL A 862 2.09 -19.79 -26.75
CA VAL A 862 3.24 -20.35 -26.03
C VAL A 862 3.16 -21.87 -25.91
N ASN A 863 1.97 -22.43 -25.71
CA ASN A 863 1.76 -23.89 -25.63
C ASN A 863 2.30 -24.62 -26.86
N VAL A 864 2.12 -24.06 -28.06
CA VAL A 864 2.58 -24.69 -29.31
C VAL A 864 4.04 -24.35 -29.57
N PHE A 865 4.43 -23.06 -29.55
CA PHE A 865 5.79 -22.67 -29.90
C PHE A 865 6.82 -23.22 -28.92
N LEU A 866 6.50 -23.25 -27.62
CA LEU A 866 7.41 -23.75 -26.59
C LEU A 866 7.09 -25.19 -26.21
N GLY A 867 5.83 -25.55 -25.96
CA GLY A 867 5.47 -26.91 -25.54
C GLY A 867 5.77 -27.96 -26.61
N ILE A 868 5.11 -27.86 -27.75
CA ILE A 868 5.34 -28.76 -28.89
C ILE A 868 6.74 -28.52 -29.48
N GLY A 869 7.14 -27.26 -29.64
CA GLY A 869 8.43 -26.90 -30.22
C GLY A 869 9.63 -27.50 -29.47
N VAL A 870 9.67 -27.42 -28.13
CA VAL A 870 10.75 -28.02 -27.33
C VAL A 870 10.69 -29.55 -27.41
N ALA A 871 9.53 -30.15 -27.15
CA ALA A 871 9.39 -31.61 -27.10
C ALA A 871 9.76 -32.26 -28.45
N TRP A 872 9.25 -31.73 -29.56
CA TRP A 872 9.49 -32.28 -30.90
C TRP A 872 10.88 -31.95 -31.43
N SER A 873 11.48 -30.81 -31.07
CA SER A 873 12.89 -30.54 -31.40
C SER A 873 13.82 -31.57 -30.75
N ILE A 874 13.61 -31.87 -29.46
CA ILE A 874 14.41 -32.86 -28.75
C ILE A 874 14.25 -34.25 -29.38
N ALA A 875 13.02 -34.66 -29.69
CA ALA A 875 12.75 -35.96 -30.31
C ALA A 875 13.31 -36.08 -31.73
N ALA A 876 13.12 -35.05 -32.57
CA ALA A 876 13.63 -35.03 -33.93
C ALA A 876 15.16 -35.09 -33.96
N ILE A 877 15.85 -34.34 -33.10
CA ILE A 877 17.32 -34.39 -32.98
C ILE A 877 17.78 -35.79 -32.54
N TYR A 878 17.08 -36.40 -31.58
CA TYR A 878 17.41 -37.73 -31.08
C TYR A 878 17.29 -38.81 -32.16
N HIS A 879 16.18 -38.84 -32.90
CA HIS A 879 15.96 -39.80 -33.99
C HIS A 879 16.92 -39.55 -35.15
N GLN A 880 17.16 -38.28 -35.50
CA GLN A 880 18.15 -37.92 -36.52
C GLN A 880 19.56 -38.41 -36.17
N TYR A 881 19.97 -38.30 -34.90
CA TYR A 881 21.25 -38.82 -34.41
C TYR A 881 21.34 -40.35 -34.52
N LYS A 882 20.22 -41.06 -34.36
CA LYS A 882 20.12 -42.52 -34.54
C LYS A 882 19.94 -42.96 -36.00
N GLY A 883 19.77 -42.02 -36.93
CA GLY A 883 19.48 -42.32 -38.34
C GLY A 883 18.05 -42.78 -38.60
N ASP A 884 17.12 -42.47 -37.70
CA ASP A 884 15.67 -42.69 -37.87
C ASP A 884 14.93 -41.35 -37.99
N TYR A 885 13.66 -41.39 -38.36
CA TYR A 885 12.80 -40.22 -38.48
C TYR A 885 11.82 -40.15 -37.30
N PHE A 886 11.58 -38.95 -36.78
CA PHE A 886 10.57 -38.75 -35.76
C PHE A 886 9.17 -38.77 -36.39
N ARG A 887 8.47 -39.89 -36.20
CA ARG A 887 7.14 -40.13 -36.78
C ARG A 887 6.05 -39.63 -35.84
N VAL A 888 5.17 -38.79 -36.37
CA VAL A 888 4.00 -38.25 -35.66
C VAL A 888 2.79 -38.50 -36.55
N GLU A 889 1.89 -39.39 -36.14
CA GLU A 889 0.70 -39.68 -36.93
C GLU A 889 -0.28 -38.49 -36.88
N PRO A 890 -0.71 -37.94 -38.02
CA PRO A 890 -1.54 -36.74 -38.05
C PRO A 890 -2.95 -36.98 -37.52
N GLY A 891 -3.58 -38.12 -37.85
CA GLY A 891 -4.95 -38.56 -37.51
C GLY A 891 -5.79 -37.59 -36.67
N THR A 892 -5.96 -37.93 -35.39
CA THR A 892 -6.88 -37.21 -34.49
C THR A 892 -6.39 -35.81 -34.14
N LEU A 893 -5.07 -35.61 -34.10
CA LEU A 893 -4.45 -34.33 -33.74
C LEU A 893 -4.69 -33.27 -34.82
N ALA A 894 -4.46 -33.62 -36.09
CA ALA A 894 -4.70 -32.73 -37.22
C ALA A 894 -6.18 -32.34 -37.31
N PHE A 895 -7.08 -33.30 -37.09
CA PHE A 895 -8.52 -33.01 -37.05
C PHE A 895 -8.87 -32.04 -35.91
N SER A 896 -8.46 -32.29 -34.68
CA SER A 896 -8.72 -31.38 -33.55
C SER A 896 -8.13 -29.98 -33.77
N VAL A 897 -6.94 -29.87 -34.36
CA VAL A 897 -6.31 -28.58 -34.68
C VAL A 897 -7.11 -27.82 -35.74
N THR A 898 -7.57 -28.48 -36.80
CA THR A 898 -8.41 -27.83 -37.81
C THR A 898 -9.74 -27.34 -37.23
N LEU A 899 -10.37 -28.15 -36.38
CA LEU A 899 -11.61 -27.78 -35.73
C LEU A 899 -11.43 -26.58 -34.78
N PHE A 900 -10.37 -26.61 -33.96
CA PHE A 900 -10.02 -25.52 -33.06
C PHE A 900 -9.77 -24.21 -33.82
N THR A 901 -8.97 -24.23 -34.89
CA THR A 901 -8.65 -23.02 -35.65
C THR A 901 -9.90 -22.37 -36.26
N VAL A 902 -10.84 -23.16 -36.81
CA VAL A 902 -12.11 -22.63 -37.33
C VAL A 902 -12.92 -21.96 -36.22
N PHE A 903 -13.07 -22.61 -35.06
CA PHE A 903 -13.82 -22.03 -33.94
C PHE A 903 -13.11 -20.84 -33.30
N ALA A 904 -11.78 -20.82 -33.30
CA ALA A 904 -10.98 -19.70 -32.85
C ALA A 904 -11.25 -18.43 -33.67
N PHE A 905 -11.32 -18.54 -35.01
CA PHE A 905 -11.71 -17.42 -35.87
C PHE A 905 -13.11 -16.90 -35.56
N ILE A 906 -14.08 -17.80 -35.32
CA ILE A 906 -15.44 -17.43 -34.92
C ILE A 906 -15.42 -16.68 -33.58
N CYS A 907 -14.69 -17.18 -32.60
CA CYS A 907 -14.58 -16.56 -31.28
C CYS A 907 -14.01 -15.13 -31.36
N ILE A 908 -12.90 -14.92 -32.07
CA ILE A 908 -12.32 -13.57 -32.24
C ILE A 908 -13.26 -12.66 -33.01
N ALA A 909 -13.91 -13.15 -34.08
CA ALA A 909 -14.88 -12.38 -34.83
C ALA A 909 -16.06 -11.93 -33.96
N VAL A 910 -16.55 -12.79 -33.06
CA VAL A 910 -17.60 -12.46 -32.10
C VAL A 910 -17.13 -11.43 -31.08
N LEU A 911 -15.91 -11.55 -30.53
CA LEU A 911 -15.36 -10.55 -29.62
C LEU A 911 -15.23 -9.17 -30.29
N MET A 912 -14.75 -9.14 -31.53
CA MET A 912 -14.66 -7.90 -32.31
C MET A 912 -16.04 -7.33 -32.66
N TYR A 913 -17.02 -8.19 -32.94
CA TYR A 913 -18.41 -7.77 -33.17
C TYR A 913 -19.03 -7.11 -31.93
N ARG A 914 -18.76 -7.65 -30.74
CA ARG A 914 -19.27 -7.14 -29.46
C ARG A 914 -18.72 -5.78 -29.06
N ARG A 915 -17.64 -5.35 -29.67
CA ARG A 915 -17.04 -4.04 -29.45
C ARG A 915 -17.89 -2.88 -29.97
N ARG A 916 -18.97 -3.16 -30.72
CA ARG A 916 -19.91 -2.14 -31.21
C ARG A 916 -20.58 -1.39 -30.06
N PRO A 917 -20.91 -0.10 -30.26
CA PRO A 917 -21.52 0.74 -29.21
C PRO A 917 -22.86 0.21 -28.69
N GLU A 918 -23.56 -0.62 -29.47
CA GLU A 918 -24.82 -1.28 -29.07
C GLU A 918 -24.65 -2.31 -27.94
N ILE A 919 -23.46 -2.90 -27.80
CA ILE A 919 -23.15 -3.94 -26.80
C ILE A 919 -22.19 -3.39 -25.73
N GLY A 920 -21.33 -2.45 -26.11
CA GLY A 920 -20.49 -1.68 -25.20
C GLY A 920 -19.06 -2.22 -25.06
N GLY A 921 -18.82 -3.53 -25.05
CA GLY A 921 -17.48 -4.09 -24.87
C GLY A 921 -17.35 -5.59 -25.13
N GLU A 922 -16.11 -6.07 -25.18
CA GLU A 922 -15.73 -7.47 -25.42
C GLU A 922 -16.22 -8.39 -24.30
N LEU A 923 -16.15 -7.92 -23.04
CA LEU A 923 -16.70 -8.62 -21.87
C LEU A 923 -17.89 -7.83 -21.28
N GLY A 924 -18.85 -8.56 -20.69
CA GLY A 924 -20.04 -7.96 -20.05
C GLY A 924 -21.08 -7.45 -21.04
N GLY A 925 -21.70 -6.32 -20.72
CA GLY A 925 -22.76 -5.70 -21.52
C GLY A 925 -24.17 -6.19 -21.19
N PRO A 926 -25.17 -5.87 -22.04
CA PRO A 926 -26.58 -6.16 -21.75
C PRO A 926 -26.85 -7.66 -21.58
N ARG A 927 -27.85 -8.01 -20.76
CA ARG A 927 -28.17 -9.41 -20.40
C ARG A 927 -28.30 -10.34 -21.63
N THR A 928 -28.99 -9.90 -22.68
CA THR A 928 -29.28 -10.71 -23.87
C THR A 928 -28.01 -11.05 -24.68
N PRO A 929 -27.21 -10.08 -25.19
CA PRO A 929 -25.97 -10.39 -25.91
C PRO A 929 -24.93 -11.11 -25.04
N LYS A 930 -24.89 -10.82 -23.74
CA LYS A 930 -24.06 -11.52 -22.75
C LYS A 930 -24.40 -13.01 -22.69
N MET A 931 -25.69 -13.34 -22.52
CA MET A 931 -26.14 -14.73 -22.47
C MET A 931 -25.96 -15.46 -23.80
N LEU A 932 -26.29 -14.83 -24.92
CA LEU A 932 -26.12 -15.42 -26.25
C LEU A 932 -24.65 -15.74 -26.54
N THR A 933 -23.73 -14.84 -26.21
CA THR A 933 -22.29 -15.08 -26.43
C THR A 933 -21.77 -16.19 -25.54
N THR A 934 -22.18 -16.20 -24.27
CA THR A 934 -21.80 -17.27 -23.33
C THR A 934 -22.27 -18.63 -23.85
N MET A 935 -23.55 -18.75 -24.24
CA MET A 935 -24.11 -20.00 -24.78
C MET A 935 -23.43 -20.41 -26.09
N LEU A 936 -23.08 -19.46 -26.95
CA LEU A 936 -22.34 -19.74 -28.17
C LEU A 936 -20.96 -20.34 -27.86
N PHE A 937 -20.19 -19.75 -26.96
CA PHE A 937 -18.83 -20.23 -26.68
C PHE A 937 -18.83 -21.60 -25.96
N PHE A 938 -19.73 -21.82 -25.01
CA PHE A 938 -19.89 -23.14 -24.40
C PHE A 938 -20.34 -24.20 -25.41
N SER A 939 -21.22 -23.85 -26.36
CA SER A 939 -21.64 -24.79 -27.41
C SER A 939 -20.53 -25.10 -28.41
N LEU A 940 -19.67 -24.13 -28.77
CA LEU A 940 -18.47 -24.37 -29.58
C LEU A 940 -17.50 -25.36 -28.90
N TRP A 941 -17.30 -25.22 -27.59
CA TRP A 941 -16.47 -26.15 -26.82
C TRP A 941 -17.06 -27.56 -26.75
N LEU A 942 -18.36 -27.70 -26.49
CA LEU A 942 -19.03 -28.99 -26.49
C LEU A 942 -18.95 -29.66 -27.88
N MET A 943 -19.18 -28.89 -28.94
CA MET A 943 -19.06 -29.35 -30.32
C MET A 943 -17.63 -29.80 -30.65
N TYR A 944 -16.63 -29.08 -30.14
CA TYR A 944 -15.22 -29.45 -30.27
C TYR A 944 -14.92 -30.81 -29.63
N ILE A 945 -15.40 -31.06 -28.41
CA ILE A 945 -15.22 -32.34 -27.72
C ILE A 945 -15.93 -33.47 -28.47
N VAL A 946 -17.19 -33.25 -28.87
CA VAL A 946 -18.00 -34.28 -29.54
C VAL A 946 -17.36 -34.67 -30.86
N PHE A 947 -17.01 -33.72 -31.72
CA PHE A 947 -16.41 -34.06 -33.01
C PHE A 947 -15.01 -34.67 -32.87
N SER A 948 -14.17 -34.16 -31.97
CA SER A 948 -12.86 -34.76 -31.72
C SER A 948 -12.98 -36.19 -31.19
N SER A 949 -13.98 -36.46 -30.35
CA SER A 949 -14.24 -37.82 -29.83
C SER A 949 -14.77 -38.75 -30.92
N LEU A 950 -15.72 -38.28 -31.75
CA LEU A 950 -16.29 -39.07 -32.85
C LEU A 950 -15.23 -39.46 -33.88
N GLU A 951 -14.31 -38.56 -34.19
CA GLU A 951 -13.17 -38.84 -35.06
C GLU A 951 -12.18 -39.79 -34.39
N ALA A 952 -11.87 -39.61 -33.10
CA ALA A 952 -10.99 -40.52 -32.36
C ALA A 952 -11.51 -41.97 -32.36
N TYR A 953 -12.83 -42.18 -32.34
CA TYR A 953 -13.45 -43.50 -32.45
C TYR A 953 -13.72 -43.95 -33.91
N CYS A 954 -13.23 -43.22 -34.90
CA CYS A 954 -13.41 -43.45 -36.33
C CYS A 954 -14.88 -43.56 -36.77
N ILE A 955 -15.80 -42.94 -36.03
CA ILE A 955 -17.21 -42.82 -36.43
C ILE A 955 -17.33 -41.84 -37.59
N ILE A 956 -16.51 -40.78 -37.57
CA ILE A 956 -16.27 -39.87 -38.68
C ILE A 956 -14.93 -40.26 -39.30
N GLN A 957 -14.92 -40.56 -40.60
CA GLN A 957 -13.67 -40.67 -41.35
C GLN A 957 -13.15 -39.26 -41.64
N ALA A 958 -12.12 -38.85 -40.90
CA ALA A 958 -11.32 -37.66 -41.19
C ALA A 958 -9.96 -38.05 -41.81
N PHE A 959 -8.89 -37.36 -41.42
CA PHE A 959 -7.53 -37.44 -41.98
C PHE A 959 -6.92 -38.84 -41.98
#